data_AF-G8JSW6-F1
#
_entry.id   AF-G8JSW6-F1
#
_cell.length_a   1.000
_cell.length_b   1.000
_cell.length_c   1.000
_cell.angle_alpha   90.00
_cell.angle_beta   90.00
_cell.angle_gamma   90.00
#
_symmetry.space_group_name_H-M   'P 1'
#
loop_
_entity.id
_entity.type
_entity.pdbx_description
1 polymer ?
#
loop_
_entity_poly.entity_id
_entity_poly.type
_entity_poly.pdbx_seq_one_letter_code
_entity_poly.pdbx_strand_id
1 'polypeptide(L)'
;MVSDLQKLIQDNTESKVTERFVETIKSIAKIHSRDEKKFVKTCNALGKFKGKEDFLKELLQRINGSEVASDLVVGAGTKEKEDSIHRSGASVANKARTKKAISLSFYESDEEHDFLPEVTPIAKPLSGIKEVAFKRITKNAATQLKEYPEHTKHNTKRRDMVQYPERSDFVEVPTLDSTVDEEQMKQLRSTALPEDELPFTHDIESTTAENIAEDRDWYNDEEAVGHVIPVANIPDEGTKRPSRVNMEYDSEVRLTAISFNERKNLIPPFLRSYNNIIGETVIIGSLDSDPLSKGGLINPFKNPDSEFSINARRGSKIVATRKLQRDRKVHSAQTANIVGTVVGKVLGIKKETKEDQKADEEVVSQSYAEIEEVRKSLPAYSVKSELLQVIRDNQVTVIIGETGSGKTTQLGQYLYEDGFSNSSRMIGITQPRRVAAISVAQRVALEMNVKLGKEVGYAIRFEDKTSADTRIKFMTDGILLREALLNDTLDNYSCIILDEAHERSLNTDILLGILKNLLLVRRDLKLIITSATMNANKFSKFFGCAPQFTIPGRTFPVQVNYTRAPVSDYVEAAVIQAIDIHLSSPASSGDILIFMTGQEDIETTCEYLTEKLIEIRVKRKLVEVDPLRDIEVLPIYSSLPADIQGKVFKKAKSNKRKIVVATNIAETSLTVDGIKYVIDCGYSKLKVYNPRIGLESLAITPISLANANQRSGRAGRTGPGIAYRLYTEHSAVEDMYEQTIPEIQRTNLASSLLLLKSLGIHDLLAFPFMDRPPVLTLMKSLFELWSLEALDNFGNLTTLATKMAKFPLQPSLSKILLLSAKCGCSEEMLIIVSMLSVPQVFYRPRERQNESDQARSRFLIPESDHLTLLNVFAQWKANRFSADWCNKHYLQYRSLRRAYDIKEQLASVMKKERVPIISSGADWDIIRKCICAGYTSQAARKSGLSQYNHLKNAMELKLHPTSSLFASGDPPPYVVYHELLVTSKEYINVVTAVDPFWLMEYGGIFYNIRRVSKQEVYGLYEHDERDIDRKPDDLDKKINACYQSKKVFLDNLRKDTEKSSNLKESQDIKKRDSQGDSSVRIGFKKRKPL
;
A
#
# COMPACT_ATOMS: atom_id res chain seq x y z
N MET A 1 -15.87 54.99 -0.01
CA MET A 1 -16.60 54.22 1.03
C MET A 1 -15.71 53.27 1.82
N VAL A 2 -15.07 52.25 1.21
CA VAL A 2 -14.20 51.31 1.97
C VAL A 2 -13.02 52.05 2.61
N SER A 3 -12.40 52.95 1.85
CA SER A 3 -11.40 53.93 2.30
C SER A 3 -11.79 54.69 3.58
N ASP A 4 -13.05 55.06 3.70
CA ASP A 4 -13.52 56.05 4.69
C ASP A 4 -13.89 55.34 5.98
N LEU A 5 -14.45 54.13 5.88
CA LEU A 5 -14.61 53.22 7.01
C LEU A 5 -13.25 52.73 7.53
N GLN A 6 -12.27 52.50 6.63
CA GLN A 6 -10.91 52.14 7.02
C GLN A 6 -10.21 53.27 7.78
N LYS A 7 -10.32 54.52 7.30
CA LYS A 7 -9.85 55.71 8.04
C LYS A 7 -10.54 55.84 9.39
N LEU A 8 -11.88 55.84 9.43
CA LEU A 8 -12.65 55.98 10.67
C LEU A 8 -12.27 54.94 11.75
N ILE A 9 -11.97 53.70 11.33
CA ILE A 9 -11.48 52.65 12.23
C ILE A 9 -10.01 52.88 12.59
N GLN A 10 -9.16 53.32 11.66
CA GLN A 10 -7.75 53.62 11.91
C GLN A 10 -7.56 54.78 12.89
N ASP A 11 -8.31 55.87 12.74
CA ASP A 11 -8.33 57.02 13.65
C ASP A 11 -8.77 56.60 15.06
N ASN A 12 -9.48 55.48 15.17
CA ASN A 12 -9.96 54.92 16.42
C ASN A 12 -9.15 53.72 16.96
N THR A 13 -8.11 53.23 16.28
CA THR A 13 -7.29 52.11 16.78
C THR A 13 -5.79 52.36 16.66
N GLU A 14 -5.05 52.06 17.72
CA GLU A 14 -3.58 52.23 17.82
C GLU A 14 -2.80 51.30 16.87
N SER A 15 -3.43 50.25 16.35
CA SER A 15 -2.85 49.31 15.39
C SER A 15 -3.13 49.70 13.95
N LYS A 16 -2.19 49.40 13.03
CA LYS A 16 -2.44 49.56 11.58
C LYS A 16 -3.62 48.70 11.12
N VAL A 17 -4.56 49.32 10.41
CA VAL A 17 -5.81 48.72 9.92
C VAL A 17 -5.64 48.27 8.47
N THR A 18 -5.69 46.94 8.26
CA THR A 18 -5.70 46.33 6.93
C THR A 18 -7.13 46.16 6.43
N GLU A 19 -7.32 46.12 5.11
CA GLU A 19 -8.65 45.96 4.49
C GLU A 19 -9.37 44.70 4.99
N ARG A 20 -8.65 43.57 5.07
CA ARG A 20 -9.16 42.31 5.66
C ARG A 20 -9.68 42.45 7.09
N PHE A 21 -9.12 43.38 7.88
CA PHE A 21 -9.62 43.67 9.24
C PHE A 21 -10.95 44.46 9.19
N VAL A 22 -11.10 45.39 8.24
CA VAL A 22 -12.37 46.09 7.98
C VAL A 22 -13.44 45.11 7.47
N GLU A 23 -13.10 44.19 6.58
CA GLU A 23 -13.99 43.10 6.12
C GLU A 23 -14.41 42.18 7.29
N THR A 24 -13.46 41.84 8.17
CA THR A 24 -13.74 41.04 9.38
C THR A 24 -14.75 41.76 10.28
N ILE A 25 -14.58 43.06 10.51
CA ILE A 25 -15.53 43.87 11.29
C ILE A 25 -16.90 43.94 10.61
N LYS A 26 -16.97 44.15 9.29
CA LYS A 26 -18.24 44.10 8.54
C LYS A 26 -18.94 42.74 8.67
N SER A 27 -18.19 41.64 8.64
CA SER A 27 -18.75 40.29 8.82
C SER A 27 -19.30 40.08 10.24
N ILE A 28 -18.54 40.50 11.28
CA ILE A 28 -19.00 40.47 12.68
C ILE A 28 -20.22 41.38 12.88
N ALA A 29 -20.27 42.54 12.23
CA ALA A 29 -21.42 43.46 12.25
C ALA A 29 -22.65 42.80 11.62
N LYS A 30 -22.51 42.11 10.48
CA LYS A 30 -23.62 41.39 9.83
C LYS A 30 -24.15 40.25 10.72
N ILE A 31 -23.26 39.47 11.35
CA ILE A 31 -23.57 38.37 12.27
C ILE A 31 -24.24 38.87 13.57
N HIS A 32 -23.84 40.03 14.10
CA HIS A 32 -24.38 40.60 15.33
C HIS A 32 -25.26 41.85 15.12
N SER A 33 -25.82 42.01 13.92
CA SER A 33 -26.59 43.18 13.46
C SER A 33 -27.81 43.55 14.31
N ARG A 34 -28.27 42.65 15.20
CA ARG A 34 -29.40 42.84 16.14
C ARG A 34 -29.01 42.69 17.62
N ASP A 35 -27.73 42.52 17.94
CA ASP A 35 -27.23 42.28 19.29
C ASP A 35 -25.92 43.05 19.53
N GLU A 36 -26.09 44.35 19.77
CA GLU A 36 -25.03 45.33 20.02
C GLU A 36 -24.05 44.88 21.12
N LYS A 37 -24.56 44.27 22.21
CA LYS A 37 -23.73 43.79 23.31
C LYS A 37 -22.83 42.62 22.91
N LYS A 38 -23.29 41.74 22.02
CA LYS A 38 -22.41 40.72 21.40
C LYS A 38 -21.45 41.34 20.39
N PHE A 39 -21.87 42.30 19.58
CA PHE A 39 -20.96 42.99 18.64
C PHE A 39 -19.79 43.64 19.36
N VAL A 40 -20.04 44.49 20.37
CA VAL A 40 -19.01 45.16 21.17
C VAL A 40 -18.10 44.14 21.85
N LYS A 41 -18.65 43.08 22.47
CA LYS A 41 -17.84 42.04 23.12
C LYS A 41 -16.94 41.27 22.15
N THR A 42 -17.45 40.90 20.97
CA THR A 42 -16.66 40.20 19.94
C THR A 42 -15.57 41.10 19.35
N CYS A 43 -15.86 42.40 19.12
CA CYS A 43 -14.86 43.36 18.64
C CYS A 43 -13.80 43.68 19.71
N ASN A 44 -14.17 43.77 20.99
CA ASN A 44 -13.21 43.92 22.10
C ASN A 44 -12.33 42.67 22.26
N ALA A 45 -12.83 41.47 21.97
CA ALA A 45 -12.04 40.25 21.96
C ALA A 45 -10.95 40.20 20.85
N LEU A 46 -11.03 41.08 19.84
CA LEU A 46 -9.94 41.30 18.87
C LEU A 46 -8.80 42.17 19.43
N GLY A 47 -8.88 42.63 20.68
CA GLY A 47 -7.86 43.39 21.42
C GLY A 47 -7.67 44.85 21.00
N LYS A 48 -8.06 45.23 19.78
CA LYS A 48 -7.72 46.53 19.17
C LYS A 48 -8.64 47.72 19.54
N PHE A 49 -9.75 47.50 20.25
CA PHE A 49 -10.75 48.53 20.59
C PHE A 49 -10.90 48.79 22.09
N LYS A 50 -9.87 48.45 22.88
CA LYS A 50 -9.90 48.49 24.34
C LYS A 50 -10.34 49.87 24.87
N GLY A 51 -11.48 49.92 25.57
CA GLY A 51 -12.05 51.15 26.13
C GLY A 51 -12.90 52.00 25.18
N LYS A 52 -13.08 51.61 23.91
CA LYS A 52 -13.86 52.36 22.90
C LYS A 52 -15.21 51.73 22.57
N GLU A 53 -15.99 51.39 23.60
CA GLU A 53 -17.26 50.68 23.43
C GLU A 53 -18.32 51.51 22.70
N ASP A 54 -18.43 52.82 22.98
CA ASP A 54 -19.44 53.67 22.34
C ASP A 54 -19.16 53.92 20.85
N PHE A 55 -17.89 54.03 20.46
CA PHE A 55 -17.48 54.04 19.06
C PHE A 55 -17.91 52.75 18.33
N LEU A 56 -17.80 51.59 18.98
CA LEU A 56 -18.25 50.32 18.39
C LEU A 56 -19.78 50.26 18.22
N LYS A 57 -20.56 50.88 19.11
CA LYS A 57 -22.02 51.01 18.96
C LYS A 57 -22.37 51.90 17.76
N GLU A 58 -21.72 53.06 17.65
CA GLU A 58 -21.92 53.97 16.52
C GLU A 58 -21.47 53.34 15.20
N LEU A 59 -20.35 52.62 15.19
CA LEU A 59 -19.84 51.89 14.01
C LEU A 59 -20.84 50.83 13.52
N LEU A 60 -21.49 50.10 14.44
CA LEU A 60 -22.55 49.16 14.09
C LEU A 60 -23.77 49.86 13.47
N GLN A 61 -24.17 51.01 14.02
CA GLN A 61 -25.27 51.81 13.46
C GLN A 61 -24.92 52.37 12.07
N ARG A 62 -23.71 52.92 11.88
CA ARG A 62 -23.23 53.43 10.59
C ARG A 62 -23.14 52.32 9.52
N ILE A 63 -22.65 51.14 9.87
CA ILE A 63 -22.61 49.99 8.95
C ILE A 63 -24.03 49.55 8.57
N ASN A 64 -24.91 49.32 9.55
CA ASN A 64 -26.31 48.91 9.30
C ASN A 64 -27.11 49.96 8.52
N GLY A 65 -26.86 51.26 8.74
CA GLY A 65 -27.50 52.35 8.00
C GLY A 65 -27.03 52.46 6.55
N SER A 66 -25.78 52.09 6.25
CA SER A 66 -25.22 52.18 4.90
C SER A 66 -25.83 51.20 3.89
N GLU A 67 -26.26 50.00 4.32
CA GLU A 67 -26.94 49.03 3.45
C GLU A 67 -28.38 49.45 3.06
N VAL A 68 -28.95 50.51 3.67
CA VAL A 68 -30.31 51.01 3.33
C VAL A 68 -30.29 52.03 2.19
N ALA A 69 -29.12 52.60 1.85
CA ALA A 69 -28.98 53.65 0.85
C ALA A 69 -28.54 53.14 -0.54
N SER A 70 -28.17 51.86 -0.69
CA SER A 70 -27.58 51.30 -1.92
C SER A 70 -28.58 50.77 -2.95
N ASP A 71 -29.84 50.57 -2.57
CA ASP A 71 -30.88 49.98 -3.44
C ASP A 71 -31.68 51.04 -4.24
N LEU A 72 -31.22 52.30 -4.22
CA LEU A 72 -31.80 53.43 -4.97
C LEU A 72 -30.70 54.12 -5.79
N VAL A 73 -30.99 54.41 -7.08
CA VAL A 73 -30.08 55.03 -8.08
C VAL A 73 -28.94 54.08 -8.49
N VAL A 74 -29.02 53.32 -9.59
CA VAL A 74 -29.13 53.77 -11.00
C VAL A 74 -29.84 52.72 -11.88
N GLY A 75 -30.62 53.17 -12.87
CA GLY A 75 -31.04 52.33 -14.00
C GLY A 75 -31.72 53.12 -15.12
N ALA A 76 -31.04 53.34 -16.25
CA ALA A 76 -31.60 54.01 -17.43
C ALA A 76 -30.82 53.72 -18.73
N GLY A 77 -31.45 53.01 -19.68
CA GLY A 77 -31.05 52.91 -21.10
C GLY A 77 -29.85 51.99 -21.44
N THR A 78 -29.80 51.36 -22.62
CA THR A 78 -30.81 51.23 -23.70
C THR A 78 -30.44 50.10 -24.67
N LYS A 79 -31.43 49.24 -25.03
CA LYS A 79 -31.56 48.44 -26.28
C LYS A 79 -30.44 47.42 -26.59
N GLU A 80 -30.61 46.31 -27.32
CA GLU A 80 -31.73 45.46 -27.79
C GLU A 80 -31.08 44.09 -28.16
N LYS A 81 -31.73 42.96 -28.43
CA LYS A 81 -33.14 42.56 -28.66
C LYS A 81 -33.31 41.14 -28.02
N GLU A 82 -34.29 40.25 -28.23
CA GLU A 82 -35.46 40.12 -29.11
C GLU A 82 -36.61 39.37 -28.39
N ASP A 83 -37.64 38.93 -29.12
CA ASP A 83 -38.92 38.42 -28.63
C ASP A 83 -38.89 36.88 -28.29
N SER A 84 -39.86 36.28 -27.58
CA SER A 84 -41.24 36.70 -27.33
C SER A 84 -41.88 36.14 -26.03
N ILE A 85 -42.69 36.96 -25.33
CA ILE A 85 -44.13 36.75 -24.98
C ILE A 85 -44.57 35.34 -24.46
N HIS A 86 -45.31 35.15 -23.34
CA HIS A 86 -46.38 35.96 -22.69
C HIS A 86 -46.34 35.89 -21.14
N ARG A 87 -47.06 36.79 -20.44
CA ARG A 87 -47.22 36.83 -18.97
C ARG A 87 -48.63 36.46 -18.47
N SER A 88 -48.72 35.81 -17.30
CA SER A 88 -49.63 36.14 -16.17
C SER A 88 -49.37 35.21 -14.96
N GLY A 89 -49.50 35.63 -13.69
CA GLY A 89 -49.62 36.98 -13.14
C GLY A 89 -50.37 37.03 -11.78
N ALA A 90 -49.76 37.63 -10.75
CA ALA A 90 -50.33 37.92 -9.41
C ALA A 90 -50.68 36.71 -8.50
N SER A 91 -50.71 36.83 -7.17
CA SER A 91 -50.00 37.75 -6.25
C SER A 91 -50.01 37.17 -4.81
N VAL A 92 -49.06 37.58 -3.96
CA VAL A 92 -49.00 37.18 -2.53
C VAL A 92 -49.01 38.42 -1.64
N ALA A 93 -49.84 38.40 -0.59
CA ALA A 93 -49.94 39.45 0.42
C ALA A 93 -50.58 38.89 1.72
N ASN A 94 -50.24 39.32 2.94
CA ASN A 94 -49.01 39.96 3.45
C ASN A 94 -49.05 39.92 5.02
N LYS A 95 -47.98 40.38 5.69
CA LYS A 95 -47.83 40.61 7.16
C LYS A 95 -47.68 39.34 8.04
N ALA A 96 -47.36 39.47 9.34
CA ALA A 96 -46.03 39.82 9.89
C ALA A 96 -46.03 39.89 11.44
N ARG A 97 -45.04 39.24 12.08
CA ARG A 97 -44.43 39.52 13.42
C ARG A 97 -45.31 39.79 14.66
N THR A 98 -45.08 39.00 15.71
CA THR A 98 -45.02 39.47 17.12
C THR A 98 -43.98 38.67 17.94
N LYS A 99 -43.82 38.94 19.25
CA LYS A 99 -42.75 38.40 20.13
C LYS A 99 -43.31 37.80 21.44
N LYS A 100 -42.44 37.03 22.13
CA LYS A 100 -42.37 36.71 23.59
C LYS A 100 -43.22 35.55 24.16
N ALA A 101 -42.74 35.12 25.34
CA ALA A 101 -43.40 34.38 26.43
C ALA A 101 -43.33 32.84 26.40
N ILE A 102 -43.69 32.24 27.55
CA ILE A 102 -43.36 30.88 28.00
C ILE A 102 -44.61 30.24 28.66
N SER A 103 -44.77 28.92 28.49
CA SER A 103 -45.65 27.98 29.23
C SER A 103 -47.17 27.95 28.96
N LEU A 104 -47.76 26.79 29.34
CA LEU A 104 -49.19 26.45 29.54
C LEU A 104 -50.10 26.16 28.31
N SER A 105 -49.94 24.94 27.77
CA SER A 105 -50.94 23.83 27.71
C SER A 105 -52.47 24.07 27.52
N PHE A 106 -53.05 23.37 26.51
CA PHE A 106 -54.48 23.01 26.26
C PHE A 106 -55.49 24.19 26.10
N TYR A 107 -56.59 24.13 25.34
CA TYR A 107 -57.33 23.08 24.58
C TYR A 107 -57.20 23.29 23.04
N GLU A 108 -57.59 22.41 22.09
CA GLU A 108 -58.94 21.93 21.61
C GLU A 108 -59.92 23.09 21.26
N SER A 109 -60.87 22.99 20.33
CA SER A 109 -61.42 21.91 19.46
C SER A 109 -61.97 22.53 18.13
N ASP A 110 -62.63 21.89 17.13
CA ASP A 110 -63.00 20.48 16.83
C ASP A 110 -62.32 20.01 15.49
N GLU A 111 -62.86 19.52 14.36
CA GLU A 111 -64.17 19.18 13.73
C GLU A 111 -63.89 18.10 12.62
N GLU A 112 -64.73 17.18 12.14
CA GLU A 112 -65.86 16.38 12.69
C GLU A 112 -65.97 15.04 11.89
N HIS A 113 -66.82 14.10 12.35
CA HIS A 113 -67.16 12.76 11.77
C HIS A 113 -66.05 11.67 11.74
N ASP A 114 -66.25 10.40 12.10
CA ASP A 114 -67.26 9.64 12.86
C ASP A 114 -66.74 8.18 13.05
N PHE A 115 -67.15 7.30 13.97
CA PHE A 115 -68.14 7.35 15.07
C PHE A 115 -67.56 6.56 16.30
N LEU A 116 -68.27 5.57 16.86
CA LEU A 116 -67.95 4.75 18.06
C LEU A 116 -68.43 3.28 17.87
N PRO A 117 -68.09 2.24 18.69
CA PRO A 117 -67.74 2.19 20.15
C PRO A 117 -66.50 1.28 20.48
N GLU A 118 -66.06 0.84 21.68
CA GLU A 118 -66.11 1.15 23.15
C GLU A 118 -65.11 0.18 23.91
N VAL A 119 -64.69 0.27 25.19
CA VAL A 119 -64.45 1.40 26.13
C VAL A 119 -63.56 0.98 27.35
N THR A 120 -62.55 1.80 27.71
CA THR A 120 -61.86 1.88 29.05
C THR A 120 -61.00 0.66 29.56
N PRO A 121 -60.33 0.69 30.76
CA PRO A 121 -58.87 0.97 30.80
C PRO A 121 -58.03 0.13 31.81
N ILE A 122 -56.74 0.46 32.03
CA ILE A 122 -56.04 0.61 33.35
C ILE A 122 -54.50 0.81 33.24
N ALA A 123 -53.95 1.65 34.14
CA ALA A 123 -52.53 1.78 34.59
C ALA A 123 -51.41 2.40 33.70
N LYS A 124 -50.39 2.93 34.40
CA LYS A 124 -49.08 3.52 33.98
C LYS A 124 -47.94 2.65 34.59
N PRO A 125 -46.60 2.93 34.47
CA PRO A 125 -45.88 4.02 33.79
C PRO A 125 -44.65 3.55 32.94
N LEU A 126 -43.78 4.50 32.57
CA LEU A 126 -42.63 4.33 31.67
C LEU A 126 -41.45 3.53 32.23
N SER A 127 -40.73 2.79 31.37
CA SER A 127 -39.26 2.82 31.24
C SER A 127 -38.79 2.03 30.00
N GLY A 128 -37.53 2.21 29.54
CA GLY A 128 -36.90 1.34 28.54
C GLY A 128 -36.11 2.07 27.43
N ILE A 129 -34.82 1.76 27.33
CA ILE A 129 -33.94 2.17 26.21
C ILE A 129 -34.17 1.20 25.03
N LYS A 130 -34.23 1.69 23.79
CA LYS A 130 -34.42 0.83 22.61
C LYS A 130 -33.12 0.11 22.21
N GLU A 131 -33.07 -1.20 22.45
CA GLU A 131 -32.04 -2.10 21.90
C GLU A 131 -32.26 -2.38 20.41
N VAL A 132 -31.19 -2.75 19.70
CA VAL A 132 -31.22 -3.08 18.26
C VAL A 132 -31.64 -4.56 18.08
N ALA A 133 -32.93 -4.85 18.30
CA ALA A 133 -33.46 -6.21 18.26
C ALA A 133 -33.38 -6.85 16.86
N PHE A 134 -32.52 -7.87 16.68
CA PHE A 134 -32.41 -8.68 15.46
C PHE A 134 -33.71 -9.45 15.11
N LYS A 135 -33.83 -9.96 13.87
CA LYS A 135 -35.09 -10.53 13.36
C LYS A 135 -35.26 -11.98 13.87
N ARG A 136 -36.28 -12.24 14.69
CA ARG A 136 -36.63 -13.62 15.11
C ARG A 136 -37.05 -14.47 13.91
N ILE A 137 -36.67 -15.75 13.95
CA ILE A 137 -36.92 -16.75 12.90
C ILE A 137 -38.43 -17.05 12.80
N THR A 138 -38.94 -17.26 11.58
CA THR A 138 -40.34 -17.66 11.34
C THR A 138 -40.58 -19.12 11.72
N LYS A 139 -41.80 -19.48 12.16
CA LYS A 139 -42.12 -20.84 12.66
C LYS A 139 -41.69 -21.95 11.69
N ASN A 140 -41.86 -21.77 10.38
CA ASN A 140 -41.56 -22.79 9.35
C ASN A 140 -40.06 -23.11 9.25
N ALA A 141 -39.17 -22.13 9.47
CA ALA A 141 -37.73 -22.37 9.51
C ALA A 141 -37.28 -23.01 10.84
N ALA A 142 -38.05 -22.81 11.92
CA ALA A 142 -37.83 -23.50 13.19
C ALA A 142 -38.32 -24.97 13.19
N THR A 143 -39.27 -25.33 12.32
CA THR A 143 -39.66 -26.75 12.11
C THR A 143 -38.69 -27.50 11.21
N GLN A 144 -38.14 -26.88 10.17
CA GLN A 144 -37.10 -27.51 9.33
C GLN A 144 -35.81 -27.85 10.11
N LEU A 145 -35.56 -27.18 11.24
CA LEU A 145 -34.47 -27.48 12.17
C LEU A 145 -34.76 -28.65 13.15
N LYS A 146 -35.91 -29.33 13.03
CA LYS A 146 -36.30 -30.45 13.89
C LYS A 146 -36.36 -31.82 13.20
N GLU A 147 -36.20 -31.89 11.88
CA GLU A 147 -36.43 -33.11 11.11
C GLU A 147 -35.11 -33.78 10.68
N TYR A 148 -34.47 -34.48 11.62
CA TYR A 148 -33.57 -35.61 11.34
C TYR A 148 -33.84 -36.73 12.36
N PRO A 149 -33.72 -38.02 11.99
CA PRO A 149 -34.39 -39.11 12.70
C PRO A 149 -33.61 -39.64 13.92
N GLU A 150 -34.32 -39.93 15.02
CA GLU A 150 -33.79 -40.78 16.09
C GLU A 150 -33.79 -42.26 15.66
N HIS A 151 -32.71 -42.99 15.96
CA HIS A 151 -32.64 -44.42 15.71
C HIS A 151 -33.44 -45.24 16.74
N THR A 152 -34.52 -45.85 16.25
CA THR A 152 -35.21 -47.06 16.74
C THR A 152 -34.74 -47.67 18.07
N LYS A 153 -35.59 -47.55 19.10
CA LYS A 153 -35.52 -48.36 20.32
C LYS A 153 -35.96 -49.80 20.04
N HIS A 154 -35.12 -50.79 20.35
CA HIS A 154 -35.56 -52.17 20.60
C HIS A 154 -35.59 -52.48 22.11
N ASN A 155 -36.34 -53.51 22.50
CA ASN A 155 -36.93 -53.61 23.83
C ASN A 155 -36.82 -55.03 24.42
N THR A 156 -35.93 -55.23 25.40
CA THR A 156 -35.77 -56.52 26.10
C THR A 156 -35.43 -56.38 27.59
N LYS A 157 -36.46 -56.58 28.42
CA LYS A 157 -36.50 -57.30 29.72
C LYS A 157 -35.47 -56.98 30.84
N ARG A 158 -36.00 -56.74 32.05
CA ARG A 158 -35.29 -56.75 33.35
C ARG A 158 -34.82 -58.15 33.75
N ARG A 159 -33.68 -58.22 34.47
CA ARG A 159 -33.23 -59.15 35.55
C ARG A 159 -31.68 -59.01 35.64
N ASP A 160 -30.99 -59.00 36.77
CA ASP A 160 -31.35 -59.00 38.21
C ASP A 160 -30.33 -58.14 39.01
N MET A 161 -30.59 -57.87 40.30
CA MET A 161 -29.68 -57.13 41.20
C MET A 161 -28.69 -58.03 41.92
N VAL A 162 -27.43 -57.58 42.08
CA VAL A 162 -26.47 -58.10 43.08
C VAL A 162 -25.69 -56.94 43.69
N GLN A 163 -25.39 -57.04 44.99
CA GLN A 163 -24.58 -56.12 45.82
C GLN A 163 -23.51 -56.98 46.55
N TYR A 164 -22.44 -56.49 47.17
CA TYR A 164 -22.03 -55.16 47.71
C TYR A 164 -20.46 -55.11 47.59
N PRO A 165 -19.63 -54.28 48.30
CA PRO A 165 -19.89 -53.19 49.27
C PRO A 165 -19.16 -51.86 48.99
N GLU A 166 -19.48 -50.84 49.80
CA GLU A 166 -18.60 -49.67 50.04
C GLU A 166 -17.56 -50.00 51.13
N ARG A 167 -16.45 -49.23 51.20
CA ARG A 167 -15.81 -48.90 52.48
C ARG A 167 -15.04 -47.59 52.41
N SER A 168 -15.11 -46.83 53.49
CA SER A 168 -14.30 -45.65 53.78
C SER A 168 -12.86 -46.02 54.11
N ASP A 169 -11.94 -45.06 54.01
CA ASP A 169 -11.34 -44.45 55.21
C ASP A 169 -10.69 -43.10 54.86
N PHE A 170 -10.67 -42.17 55.82
CA PHE A 170 -10.01 -40.86 55.75
C PHE A 170 -8.69 -40.91 56.52
N VAL A 171 -7.62 -40.33 55.97
CA VAL A 171 -6.39 -39.97 56.71
C VAL A 171 -5.92 -38.59 56.25
N GLU A 172 -5.45 -37.76 57.19
CA GLU A 172 -5.07 -36.36 56.95
C GLU A 172 -3.61 -36.18 56.50
N VAL A 173 -3.27 -34.93 56.19
CA VAL A 173 -2.02 -34.48 55.56
C VAL A 173 -0.86 -34.37 56.56
N PRO A 174 0.36 -34.82 56.19
CA PRO A 174 1.62 -34.30 56.72
C PRO A 174 2.22 -33.25 55.75
N THR A 175 2.59 -32.09 56.29
CA THR A 175 3.43 -31.09 55.61
C THR A 175 4.88 -31.54 55.56
N LEU A 176 5.63 -31.12 54.53
CA LEU A 176 7.06 -31.41 54.37
C LEU A 176 7.84 -30.15 54.00
N ASP A 177 8.62 -29.64 54.95
CA ASP A 177 9.70 -28.67 54.73
C ASP A 177 11.00 -29.40 54.39
N SER A 178 11.78 -28.82 53.47
CA SER A 178 13.24 -29.02 53.34
C SER A 178 13.78 -27.92 52.41
N THR A 179 14.50 -26.92 52.90
CA THR A 179 15.95 -26.95 53.21
C THR A 179 16.78 -27.51 52.05
N VAL A 180 17.50 -26.63 51.36
CA VAL A 180 18.44 -26.98 50.28
C VAL A 180 19.86 -26.84 50.83
N ASP A 181 20.59 -27.94 50.94
CA ASP A 181 22.01 -27.94 51.33
C ASP A 181 22.92 -27.63 50.13
N GLU A 182 23.81 -26.64 50.29
CA GLU A 182 24.66 -26.15 49.18
C GLU A 182 25.84 -27.08 48.83
N GLU A 183 26.16 -28.08 49.66
CA GLU A 183 27.46 -28.77 49.56
C GLU A 183 27.55 -29.83 48.43
N GLN A 184 26.45 -30.46 48.02
CA GLN A 184 26.49 -31.46 46.94
C GLN A 184 26.75 -30.87 45.54
N MET A 185 26.47 -29.58 45.32
CA MET A 185 26.78 -28.91 44.05
C MET A 185 28.28 -28.58 43.86
N LYS A 186 29.12 -28.75 44.90
CA LYS A 186 30.55 -28.38 44.86
C LYS A 186 31.49 -29.48 44.35
N GLN A 187 31.08 -30.74 44.31
CA GLN A 187 31.98 -31.87 43.99
C GLN A 187 31.95 -32.35 42.53
N LEU A 188 31.09 -31.76 41.67
CA LEU A 188 30.94 -32.17 40.25
C LEU A 188 31.57 -31.19 39.24
N ARG A 189 32.60 -30.42 39.64
CA ARG A 189 33.28 -29.43 38.80
C ARG A 189 34.81 -29.56 38.77
N SER A 190 35.35 -30.77 38.91
CA SER A 190 36.83 -30.97 38.94
C SER A 190 37.30 -32.33 38.42
N THR A 191 37.35 -32.51 37.10
CA THR A 191 38.36 -33.32 36.37
C THR A 191 38.16 -33.22 34.85
N ALA A 192 39.08 -32.60 34.12
CA ALA A 192 39.16 -32.64 32.64
C ALA A 192 40.54 -32.20 32.16
N LEU A 193 41.25 -33.06 31.43
CA LEU A 193 42.46 -32.83 30.60
C LEU A 193 42.76 -34.13 29.80
N PRO A 194 43.51 -34.11 28.69
CA PRO A 194 43.91 -32.98 27.84
C PRO A 194 43.47 -33.13 26.36
N GLU A 195 43.68 -32.07 25.56
CA GLU A 195 43.78 -32.14 24.09
C GLU A 195 45.23 -31.82 23.69
N ASP A 196 45.70 -32.32 22.53
CA ASP A 196 47.04 -32.07 22.01
C ASP A 196 47.04 -31.37 20.64
N GLU A 197 47.99 -30.42 20.51
CA GLU A 197 48.58 -29.78 19.32
C GLU A 197 47.72 -28.98 18.32
N LEU A 198 47.95 -27.65 18.36
CA LEU A 198 47.64 -26.65 17.33
C LEU A 198 48.87 -26.42 16.41
N PRO A 199 48.84 -25.43 15.50
CA PRO A 199 49.64 -24.24 15.81
C PRO A 199 49.03 -22.86 15.47
N PHE A 200 49.56 -21.85 16.18
CA PHE A 200 49.33 -20.39 16.14
C PHE A 200 50.66 -19.67 15.76
N THR A 201 50.86 -18.33 15.72
CA THR A 201 50.01 -17.19 16.17
C THR A 201 49.76 -16.19 15.01
N HIS A 202 49.92 -14.86 15.00
CA HIS A 202 50.47 -13.80 15.88
C HIS A 202 49.72 -12.47 15.61
N ASP A 203 49.62 -11.46 16.48
CA ASP A 203 49.78 -11.33 17.95
C ASP A 203 49.13 -9.99 18.36
N ILE A 204 48.48 -9.91 19.53
CA ILE A 204 48.31 -8.66 20.31
C ILE A 204 48.33 -9.04 21.80
N GLU A 205 49.27 -8.46 22.57
CA GLU A 205 49.38 -8.69 24.01
C GLU A 205 48.43 -7.82 24.85
N SER A 206 48.26 -8.20 26.12
CA SER A 206 47.34 -7.61 27.09
C SER A 206 47.99 -6.62 28.04
N THR A 207 47.22 -5.65 28.54
CA THR A 207 47.41 -5.09 29.90
C THR A 207 46.10 -5.17 30.69
N THR A 208 46.23 -5.39 32.00
CA THR A 208 45.14 -5.79 32.91
C THR A 208 44.51 -4.61 33.65
N ALA A 209 43.33 -4.83 34.23
CA ALA A 209 42.58 -3.81 34.96
C ALA A 209 43.02 -3.72 36.44
N GLU A 210 43.83 -2.71 36.76
CA GLU A 210 44.01 -2.20 38.13
C GLU A 210 44.23 -0.68 38.05
N ASN A 211 43.16 0.08 38.32
CA ASN A 211 43.07 1.52 38.65
C ASN A 211 41.62 1.99 38.48
N ILE A 212 40.72 1.52 39.36
CA ILE A 212 39.33 2.03 39.47
C ILE A 212 39.16 2.75 40.82
N ALA A 213 39.97 3.78 40.98
CA ALA A 213 39.87 4.85 41.96
C ALA A 213 40.58 6.07 41.35
N GLU A 214 40.26 7.28 41.81
CA GLU A 214 40.98 8.52 41.45
C GLU A 214 41.02 8.84 39.94
N ASP A 215 39.86 9.24 39.38
CA ASP A 215 39.77 10.38 38.45
C ASP A 215 38.31 10.89 38.30
N ARG A 216 37.68 11.14 39.45
CA ARG A 216 36.54 12.06 39.54
C ARG A 216 37.07 13.46 39.81
N ASP A 217 37.28 14.25 38.76
CA ASP A 217 37.01 15.70 38.71
C ASP A 217 37.55 16.34 37.43
N TRP A 218 36.81 16.20 36.30
CA TRP A 218 37.07 17.00 35.09
C TRP A 218 35.81 17.36 34.27
N TYR A 219 34.68 17.60 34.97
CA TYR A 219 33.50 18.23 34.37
C TYR A 219 33.29 19.63 34.97
N ASN A 220 34.17 20.56 34.59
CA ASN A 220 33.96 22.00 34.63
C ASN A 220 34.99 22.65 33.70
N ASP A 221 34.57 22.95 32.47
CA ASP A 221 34.82 24.23 31.79
C ASP A 221 33.97 24.26 30.51
N GLU A 222 33.39 25.42 30.19
CA GLU A 222 32.74 25.69 28.90
C GLU A 222 33.77 26.35 27.94
N GLU A 223 33.35 26.65 26.70
CA GLU A 223 34.17 27.30 25.66
C GLU A 223 35.32 26.48 25.03
N ALA A 224 34.96 25.61 24.07
CA ALA A 224 35.86 25.22 22.98
C ALA A 224 35.11 25.16 21.63
N VAL A 225 35.68 25.80 20.60
CA VAL A 225 35.08 25.87 19.25
C VAL A 225 35.37 24.57 18.46
N GLY A 226 34.44 24.19 17.59
CA GLY A 226 34.41 22.85 17.00
C GLY A 226 35.58 22.48 16.08
N HIS A 227 36.03 21.22 16.21
CA HIS A 227 36.96 20.59 15.27
C HIS A 227 36.24 19.62 14.32
N VAL A 228 36.39 19.86 13.02
CA VAL A 228 36.15 18.87 11.97
C VAL A 228 37.35 17.94 11.89
N ILE A 229 37.13 16.62 11.87
CA ILE A 229 38.22 15.65 11.67
C ILE A 229 38.67 15.74 10.19
N PRO A 230 39.96 16.02 9.89
CA PRO A 230 40.43 16.19 8.53
C PRO A 230 40.53 14.85 7.80
N VAL A 231 40.29 14.88 6.48
CA VAL A 231 40.63 13.77 5.58
C VAL A 231 42.16 13.71 5.41
N ALA A 232 42.73 12.51 5.35
CA ALA A 232 44.17 12.30 5.32
C ALA A 232 44.86 12.96 4.11
N ASN A 233 46.08 13.45 4.34
CA ASN A 233 46.90 14.12 3.33
C ASN A 233 47.32 13.16 2.20
N ILE A 234 47.15 13.62 0.96
CA ILE A 234 47.87 13.14 -0.23
C ILE A 234 48.76 14.33 -0.66
N PRO A 235 50.04 14.14 -1.02
CA PRO A 235 50.93 15.25 -1.35
C PRO A 235 50.45 16.04 -2.58
N ASP A 236 50.56 17.37 -2.51
CA ASP A 236 50.00 18.30 -3.50
C ASP A 236 51.04 18.69 -4.55
N GLU A 237 51.20 17.88 -5.60
CA GLU A 237 51.94 18.26 -6.81
C GLU A 237 50.99 18.63 -7.98
N GLY A 238 50.69 19.92 -8.08
CA GLY A 238 50.68 20.63 -9.36
C GLY A 238 49.48 20.46 -10.30
N THR A 239 48.48 19.61 -10.02
CA THR A 239 47.28 19.50 -10.87
C THR A 239 46.14 20.42 -10.43
N LYS A 240 45.83 21.44 -11.25
CA LYS A 240 44.73 22.39 -11.04
C LYS A 240 43.39 21.65 -10.85
N ARG A 241 42.74 21.85 -9.69
CA ARG A 241 41.34 21.41 -9.48
C ARG A 241 40.43 22.08 -10.52
N PRO A 242 39.50 21.35 -11.18
CA PRO A 242 38.50 21.97 -12.03
C PRO A 242 37.59 22.88 -11.19
N SER A 243 37.21 24.02 -11.76
CA SER A 243 36.46 25.07 -11.06
C SER A 243 34.97 24.72 -10.89
N ARG A 244 34.35 25.26 -9.84
CA ARG A 244 32.89 25.31 -9.67
C ARG A 244 32.29 26.18 -10.79
N VAL A 245 31.74 25.58 -11.85
CA VAL A 245 31.32 26.32 -13.07
C VAL A 245 29.82 26.25 -13.41
N ASN A 246 29.06 25.25 -12.93
CA ASN A 246 27.74 24.96 -13.52
C ASN A 246 26.49 25.43 -12.74
N MET A 247 26.60 25.92 -11.49
CA MET A 247 25.41 26.32 -10.71
C MET A 247 24.94 27.77 -10.89
N GLU A 248 25.61 28.60 -11.69
CA GLU A 248 25.22 30.02 -11.87
C GLU A 248 23.98 30.21 -12.78
N TYR A 249 23.57 29.20 -13.55
CA TYR A 249 22.55 29.35 -14.60
C TYR A 249 21.12 28.95 -14.18
N ASP A 250 20.94 28.41 -12.98
CA ASP A 250 19.68 27.79 -12.52
C ASP A 250 18.51 28.80 -12.41
N SER A 251 18.82 30.10 -12.33
CA SER A 251 17.88 31.22 -12.33
C SER A 251 17.61 31.84 -13.71
N GLU A 252 18.51 31.68 -14.69
CA GLU A 252 18.31 32.18 -16.07
C GLU A 252 17.56 31.17 -16.97
N VAL A 253 17.33 29.93 -16.52
CA VAL A 253 16.85 28.83 -17.37
C VAL A 253 15.50 28.26 -16.92
N ARG A 254 14.51 28.29 -17.82
CA ARG A 254 13.15 27.79 -17.59
C ARG A 254 12.81 26.60 -18.48
N LEU A 255 12.68 25.43 -17.86
CA LEU A 255 12.07 24.27 -18.52
C LEU A 255 10.55 24.45 -18.59
N THR A 256 9.99 24.12 -19.75
CA THR A 256 8.55 24.10 -20.02
C THR A 256 8.15 22.73 -20.57
N ALA A 257 6.94 22.28 -20.23
CA ALA A 257 6.38 21.08 -20.82
C ALA A 257 6.11 21.31 -22.31
N ILE A 258 6.40 20.32 -23.15
CA ILE A 258 6.02 20.35 -24.57
C ILE A 258 4.49 20.49 -24.70
N SER A 259 4.02 21.30 -25.66
CA SER A 259 2.61 21.63 -25.85
C SER A 259 1.77 20.48 -26.42
N PHE A 260 0.43 20.60 -26.33
CA PHE A 260 -0.53 19.62 -26.85
C PHE A 260 -0.28 19.26 -28.32
N ASN A 261 -0.04 20.26 -29.17
CA ASN A 261 0.17 20.06 -30.62
C ASN A 261 1.54 19.43 -30.93
N GLU A 262 2.60 19.84 -30.21
CA GLU A 262 3.92 19.21 -30.35
C GLU A 262 3.90 17.74 -29.88
N ARG A 263 3.15 17.40 -28.81
CA ARG A 263 3.01 16.02 -28.31
C ARG A 263 2.41 15.07 -29.36
N LYS A 264 1.51 15.53 -30.24
CA LYS A 264 0.99 14.71 -31.36
C LYS A 264 2.09 14.28 -32.33
N ASN A 265 3.04 15.18 -32.62
CA ASN A 265 4.15 14.90 -33.53
C ASN A 265 5.19 13.92 -32.95
N LEU A 266 5.16 13.71 -31.63
CA LEU A 266 6.01 12.75 -30.90
C LEU A 266 5.40 11.35 -30.76
N ILE A 267 4.21 11.08 -31.34
CA ILE A 267 3.57 9.75 -31.28
C ILE A 267 4.32 8.76 -32.19
N PRO A 268 4.94 7.69 -31.62
CA PRO A 268 5.70 6.70 -32.38
C PRO A 268 4.83 5.95 -33.42
N PRO A 269 5.40 5.55 -34.57
CA PRO A 269 4.68 4.84 -35.63
C PRO A 269 3.91 3.61 -35.14
N PHE A 270 4.53 2.82 -34.26
CA PHE A 270 3.93 1.59 -33.75
C PHE A 270 2.67 1.82 -32.90
N LEU A 271 2.62 2.90 -32.10
CA LEU A 271 1.46 3.24 -31.27
C LEU A 271 0.26 3.74 -32.10
N ARG A 272 0.49 4.33 -33.29
CA ARG A 272 -0.59 4.72 -34.22
C ARG A 272 -1.41 3.53 -34.72
N SER A 273 -0.87 2.31 -34.63
CA SER A 273 -1.60 1.08 -34.98
C SER A 273 -2.75 0.75 -34.03
N TYR A 274 -2.71 1.26 -32.79
CA TYR A 274 -3.62 0.86 -31.70
C TYR A 274 -4.85 1.78 -31.59
N ASN A 275 -5.47 2.06 -32.75
CA ASN A 275 -6.71 2.83 -32.93
C ASN A 275 -6.57 4.36 -32.65
N ASN A 276 -6.69 5.16 -33.72
CA ASN A 276 -6.32 6.59 -33.77
C ASN A 276 -6.91 7.46 -32.65
N ILE A 277 -8.18 7.23 -32.28
CA ILE A 277 -8.92 8.07 -31.33
C ILE A 277 -8.39 7.94 -29.89
N ILE A 278 -7.93 6.74 -29.52
CA ILE A 278 -7.44 6.45 -28.16
C ILE A 278 -5.95 6.79 -28.06
N GLY A 279 -5.14 6.46 -29.08
CA GLY A 279 -3.70 6.69 -29.07
C GLY A 279 -3.30 8.14 -28.77
N GLU A 280 -3.99 9.12 -29.38
CA GLU A 280 -3.75 10.54 -29.10
C GLU A 280 -4.09 10.92 -27.64
N THR A 281 -5.24 10.50 -27.13
CA THR A 281 -5.69 10.88 -25.78
C THR A 281 -4.84 10.26 -24.67
N VAL A 282 -4.22 9.09 -24.88
CA VAL A 282 -3.29 8.48 -23.90
C VAL A 282 -1.99 9.30 -23.76
N ILE A 283 -1.39 9.63 -24.91
CA ILE A 283 -0.01 10.13 -24.97
C ILE A 283 0.06 11.60 -24.58
N ILE A 284 -0.95 12.39 -24.94
CA ILE A 284 -0.96 13.83 -24.70
C ILE A 284 -1.24 14.17 -23.22
N GLY A 285 -2.04 13.35 -22.52
CA GLY A 285 -2.23 13.42 -21.07
C GLY A 285 -3.16 14.54 -20.58
N SER A 286 -4.15 14.95 -21.38
CA SER A 286 -5.19 15.90 -20.94
C SER A 286 -6.06 15.30 -19.82
N LEU A 287 -6.31 16.11 -18.80
CA LEU A 287 -7.17 15.77 -17.65
C LEU A 287 -8.66 15.93 -18.00
N ASP A 288 -8.95 16.82 -18.95
CA ASP A 288 -10.25 17.45 -19.23
C ASP A 288 -11.21 16.58 -20.06
N SER A 289 -10.74 15.43 -20.53
CA SER A 289 -11.56 14.47 -21.29
C SER A 289 -12.38 13.58 -20.35
N ASP A 290 -13.70 13.74 -20.36
CA ASP A 290 -14.63 13.03 -19.46
C ASP A 290 -14.37 11.49 -19.42
N PRO A 291 -13.98 10.90 -18.26
CA PRO A 291 -13.33 9.59 -18.22
C PRO A 291 -14.26 8.39 -18.48
N LEU A 292 -15.57 8.54 -18.30
CA LEU A 292 -16.52 7.42 -18.26
C LEU A 292 -17.03 6.99 -19.64
N SER A 293 -17.19 7.91 -20.59
CA SER A 293 -18.02 7.67 -21.79
C SER A 293 -17.33 6.87 -22.92
N LYS A 294 -15.99 6.86 -22.99
CA LYS A 294 -15.24 6.29 -24.14
C LYS A 294 -13.93 5.55 -23.78
N GLY A 295 -13.55 5.49 -22.51
CA GLY A 295 -12.16 5.20 -22.10
C GLY A 295 -11.82 3.80 -21.57
N GLY A 296 -12.81 3.02 -21.12
CA GLY A 296 -12.60 1.62 -20.68
C GLY A 296 -11.69 1.42 -19.45
N LEU A 297 -11.47 2.44 -18.61
CA LEU A 297 -10.90 2.20 -17.27
C LEU A 297 -11.94 1.47 -16.40
N ILE A 298 -11.51 0.46 -15.66
CA ILE A 298 -12.35 -0.17 -14.65
C ILE A 298 -12.29 0.68 -13.38
N ASN A 299 -13.44 1.19 -12.95
CA ASN A 299 -13.56 1.91 -11.69
C ASN A 299 -13.39 0.92 -10.52
N PRO A 300 -12.56 1.19 -9.49
CA PRO A 300 -12.51 0.35 -8.29
C PRO A 300 -13.82 0.34 -7.48
N PHE A 301 -14.73 1.30 -7.72
CA PHE A 301 -16.08 1.34 -7.15
C PHE A 301 -17.10 0.94 -8.23
N LYS A 302 -17.87 -0.13 -7.98
CA LYS A 302 -18.94 -0.61 -8.89
C LYS A 302 -20.07 0.42 -9.01
N ASN A 303 -20.53 0.91 -7.87
CA ASN A 303 -21.45 2.03 -7.74
C ASN A 303 -20.74 3.14 -6.95
N PRO A 304 -20.21 4.19 -7.60
CA PRO A 304 -19.44 5.23 -6.92
C PRO A 304 -20.27 6.04 -5.92
N ASP A 305 -21.56 6.24 -6.21
CA ASP A 305 -22.40 7.27 -5.56
C ASP A 305 -23.24 6.73 -4.39
N SER A 306 -23.13 5.43 -4.09
CA SER A 306 -23.73 4.86 -2.89
C SER A 306 -23.00 5.28 -1.61
N GLU A 307 -23.75 5.30 -0.50
CA GLU A 307 -23.20 5.63 0.82
C GLU A 307 -22.02 4.72 1.21
N PHE A 308 -22.03 3.46 0.79
CA PHE A 308 -20.96 2.50 1.03
C PHE A 308 -19.64 2.91 0.33
N SER A 309 -19.71 3.29 -0.95
CA SER A 309 -18.57 3.82 -1.71
C SER A 309 -18.14 5.23 -1.26
N ILE A 310 -19.06 6.04 -0.74
CA ILE A 310 -18.74 7.35 -0.15
C ILE A 310 -18.03 7.18 1.20
N ASN A 311 -18.51 6.28 2.07
CA ASN A 311 -17.90 6.00 3.37
C ASN A 311 -16.52 5.34 3.23
N ALA A 312 -16.31 4.49 2.21
CA ALA A 312 -14.98 3.99 1.83
C ALA A 312 -14.00 5.15 1.49
N ARG A 313 -14.44 6.11 0.65
CA ARG A 313 -13.63 7.29 0.28
C ARG A 313 -13.38 8.26 1.44
N ARG A 314 -14.31 8.33 2.41
CA ARG A 314 -14.23 9.19 3.59
C ARG A 314 -13.32 8.63 4.69
N GLY A 315 -13.30 7.31 4.88
CA GLY A 315 -12.65 6.66 6.02
C GLY A 315 -13.36 6.93 7.37
N SER A 316 -12.82 6.34 8.43
CA SER A 316 -13.36 6.49 9.80
C SER A 316 -13.11 7.89 10.37
N LYS A 317 -14.17 8.49 10.93
CA LYS A 317 -14.16 9.77 11.65
C LYS A 317 -13.38 9.62 12.96
N ILE A 318 -13.50 8.47 13.64
CA ILE A 318 -12.75 8.17 14.87
C ILE A 318 -11.24 8.14 14.58
N VAL A 319 -10.82 7.44 13.51
CA VAL A 319 -9.39 7.38 13.12
C VAL A 319 -8.86 8.78 12.79
N ALA A 320 -9.59 9.56 11.98
CA ALA A 320 -9.21 10.94 11.65
C ALA A 320 -9.13 11.86 12.89
N THR A 321 -10.09 11.75 13.81
CA THR A 321 -10.13 12.53 15.05
C THR A 321 -8.98 12.16 15.99
N ARG A 322 -8.72 10.85 16.18
CA ARG A 322 -7.58 10.39 16.98
C ARG A 322 -6.25 10.76 16.37
N LYS A 323 -6.11 10.73 15.03
CA LYS A 323 -4.92 11.20 14.33
C LYS A 323 -4.64 12.66 14.69
N LEU A 324 -5.62 13.55 14.48
CA LEU A 324 -5.51 14.96 14.87
C LEU A 324 -5.24 15.16 16.37
N GLN A 325 -5.78 14.32 17.26
CA GLN A 325 -5.48 14.36 18.70
C GLN A 325 -4.05 13.87 19.03
N ARG A 326 -3.56 12.81 18.39
CA ARG A 326 -2.18 12.32 18.54
C ARG A 326 -1.19 13.37 17.99
N ASP A 327 -1.45 13.93 16.82
CA ASP A 327 -0.67 15.00 16.19
C ASP A 327 -0.63 16.25 17.11
N ARG A 328 -1.77 16.65 17.68
CA ARG A 328 -1.83 17.73 18.68
C ARG A 328 -1.11 17.40 19.99
N LYS A 329 -1.15 16.15 20.47
CA LYS A 329 -0.39 15.72 21.66
C LYS A 329 1.12 15.74 21.38
N VAL A 330 1.55 15.30 20.20
CA VAL A 330 2.96 15.36 19.76
C VAL A 330 3.43 16.81 19.65
N HIS A 331 2.68 17.69 18.97
CA HIS A 331 3.01 19.12 18.93
C HIS A 331 2.96 19.78 20.32
N SER A 332 2.00 19.44 21.18
CA SER A 332 1.93 19.95 22.56
C SER A 332 3.15 19.51 23.38
N ALA A 333 3.62 18.28 23.21
CA ALA A 333 4.83 17.78 23.87
C ALA A 333 6.10 18.42 23.30
N GLN A 334 6.16 18.66 21.98
CA GLN A 334 7.25 19.38 21.33
C GLN A 334 7.35 20.83 21.83
N THR A 335 6.23 21.54 21.92
CA THR A 335 6.19 22.91 22.47
C THR A 335 6.48 22.95 23.97
N ALA A 336 6.01 21.97 24.75
CA ALA A 336 6.34 21.86 26.17
C ALA A 336 7.84 21.60 26.40
N ASN A 337 8.47 20.78 25.55
CA ASN A 337 9.92 20.51 25.60
C ASN A 337 10.80 21.71 25.18
N ILE A 338 10.21 22.85 24.80
CA ILE A 338 10.90 24.12 24.56
C ILE A 338 10.86 25.04 25.79
N VAL A 339 10.05 24.73 26.83
CA VAL A 339 9.93 25.52 28.07
C VAL A 339 9.94 24.60 29.30
N GLY A 340 11.12 24.18 29.76
CA GLY A 340 11.23 23.40 31.01
C GLY A 340 12.51 22.57 31.20
N THR A 341 13.69 23.19 31.21
CA THR A 341 14.94 22.52 31.61
C THR A 341 15.14 22.49 33.14
N VAL A 342 16.21 21.82 33.59
CA VAL A 342 16.74 21.75 34.98
C VAL A 342 15.93 20.92 36.00
N VAL A 343 14.60 21.02 36.08
CA VAL A 343 13.82 20.44 37.20
C VAL A 343 13.79 18.89 37.22
N GLY A 344 14.17 18.22 36.13
CA GLY A 344 14.18 16.74 36.02
C GLY A 344 15.27 16.00 36.81
N LYS A 345 16.29 16.68 37.35
CA LYS A 345 17.47 16.04 37.99
C LYS A 345 17.33 15.76 39.51
N VAL A 346 16.27 16.22 40.17
CA VAL A 346 16.19 16.26 41.65
C VAL A 346 15.40 15.09 42.27
N LEU A 347 14.47 14.48 41.53
CA LEU A 347 13.64 13.37 42.03
C LEU A 347 14.29 12.00 41.76
N GLY A 348 15.28 11.67 42.58
CA GLY A 348 16.07 10.44 42.50
C GLY A 348 15.29 9.16 42.86
N ILE A 349 14.46 8.67 41.92
CA ILE A 349 13.81 7.35 42.02
C ILE A 349 14.66 6.31 41.30
N LYS A 350 15.20 5.35 42.06
CA LYS A 350 15.88 4.17 41.50
C LYS A 350 14.89 3.36 40.66
N LYS A 351 15.24 3.05 39.41
CA LYS A 351 14.61 1.95 38.67
C LYS A 351 15.44 0.69 38.87
N GLU A 352 14.81 -0.38 39.32
CA GLU A 352 15.40 -1.71 39.27
C GLU A 352 15.60 -2.13 37.82
N THR A 353 16.81 -2.58 37.48
CA THR A 353 17.05 -3.36 36.28
C THR A 353 16.53 -4.79 36.50
N LYS A 354 15.64 -5.25 35.62
CA LYS A 354 15.36 -6.68 35.45
C LYS A 354 15.87 -7.09 34.08
N GLU A 355 16.92 -7.88 34.09
CA GLU A 355 17.59 -8.36 32.88
C GLU A 355 16.88 -9.60 32.31
N ASP A 356 17.08 -9.80 31.01
CA ASP A 356 17.07 -11.06 30.27
C ASP A 356 16.10 -12.17 30.71
N GLN A 357 14.95 -12.21 30.04
CA GLN A 357 14.34 -13.49 29.67
C GLN A 357 14.97 -13.99 28.37
N LYS A 358 15.84 -15.00 28.46
CA LYS A 358 16.13 -15.87 27.33
C LYS A 358 14.81 -16.48 26.85
N ALA A 359 14.59 -16.46 25.54
CA ALA A 359 13.47 -17.17 24.94
C ALA A 359 13.95 -18.58 24.55
N ASP A 360 13.67 -19.57 25.41
CA ASP A 360 13.90 -20.96 25.05
C ASP A 360 12.95 -21.35 23.90
N GLU A 361 13.53 -21.70 22.75
CA GLU A 361 12.78 -22.30 21.65
C GLU A 361 12.52 -23.78 21.97
N GLU A 362 11.51 -24.04 22.80
CA GLU A 362 10.88 -25.36 22.87
C GLU A 362 10.24 -25.68 21.51
N VAL A 363 11.06 -26.23 20.61
CA VAL A 363 10.60 -26.90 19.40
C VAL A 363 9.90 -28.18 19.84
N VAL A 364 8.59 -28.09 20.09
CA VAL A 364 7.73 -29.23 20.38
C VAL A 364 7.83 -30.20 19.20
N SER A 365 8.63 -31.26 19.38
CA SER A 365 8.84 -32.29 18.37
C SER A 365 7.62 -33.21 18.30
N GLN A 366 6.57 -32.73 17.64
CA GLN A 366 5.44 -33.57 17.21
C GLN A 366 5.98 -34.82 16.53
N SER A 367 5.56 -35.99 16.97
CA SER A 367 6.04 -37.23 16.38
C SER A 367 5.62 -37.34 14.91
N TYR A 368 6.43 -38.02 14.10
CA TYR A 368 6.09 -38.23 12.68
C TYR A 368 4.72 -38.92 12.51
N ALA A 369 4.35 -39.79 13.46
CA ALA A 369 3.04 -40.45 13.51
C ALA A 369 1.88 -39.46 13.70
N GLU A 370 1.95 -38.51 14.63
CA GLU A 370 0.93 -37.45 14.79
C GLU A 370 0.77 -36.63 13.50
N ILE A 371 1.88 -36.30 12.84
CA ILE A 371 1.87 -35.55 11.59
C ILE A 371 1.20 -36.38 10.48
N GLU A 372 1.45 -37.69 10.42
CA GLU A 372 0.83 -38.59 9.45
C GLU A 372 -0.66 -38.83 9.71
N GLU A 373 -1.11 -38.92 10.97
CA GLU A 373 -2.54 -38.97 11.32
C GLU A 373 -3.27 -37.68 10.92
N VAL A 374 -2.70 -36.52 11.25
CA VAL A 374 -3.23 -35.22 10.82
C VAL A 374 -3.31 -35.16 9.29
N ARG A 375 -2.28 -35.64 8.59
CA ARG A 375 -2.22 -35.73 7.12
C ARG A 375 -3.33 -36.61 6.54
N LYS A 376 -3.51 -37.83 7.07
CA LYS A 376 -4.59 -38.77 6.69
C LYS A 376 -5.99 -38.20 6.97
N SER A 377 -6.12 -37.30 7.95
CA SER A 377 -7.38 -36.64 8.26
C SER A 377 -7.81 -35.57 7.24
N LEU A 378 -6.91 -35.03 6.41
CA LEU A 378 -7.24 -33.89 5.52
C LEU A 378 -8.23 -34.30 4.41
N PRO A 379 -9.20 -33.44 4.02
CA PRO A 379 -10.19 -33.78 2.98
C PRO A 379 -9.60 -34.16 1.62
N ALA A 380 -8.42 -33.62 1.26
CA ALA A 380 -7.70 -34.03 0.06
C ALA A 380 -7.25 -35.51 0.07
N TYR A 381 -7.12 -36.14 1.25
CA TYR A 381 -6.67 -37.52 1.38
C TYR A 381 -7.75 -38.52 0.96
N SER A 382 -9.01 -38.33 1.37
CA SER A 382 -10.11 -39.24 1.02
C SER A 382 -10.45 -39.26 -0.47
N VAL A 383 -10.05 -38.23 -1.22
CA VAL A 383 -10.20 -38.13 -2.69
C VAL A 383 -8.88 -38.31 -3.46
N LYS A 384 -7.78 -38.71 -2.79
CA LYS A 384 -6.43 -38.77 -3.38
C LYS A 384 -6.38 -39.58 -4.69
N SER A 385 -6.97 -40.77 -4.71
CA SER A 385 -6.89 -41.69 -5.87
C SER A 385 -7.66 -41.16 -7.08
N GLU A 386 -8.87 -40.64 -6.86
CA GLU A 386 -9.72 -40.03 -7.91
C GLU A 386 -9.05 -38.77 -8.48
N LEU A 387 -8.51 -37.92 -7.60
CA LEU A 387 -7.77 -36.72 -7.97
C LEU A 387 -6.54 -37.03 -8.83
N LEU A 388 -5.74 -38.02 -8.45
CA LEU A 388 -4.57 -38.45 -9.23
C LEU A 388 -4.98 -39.03 -10.59
N GLN A 389 -6.07 -39.80 -10.67
CA GLN A 389 -6.61 -40.28 -11.95
C GLN A 389 -6.97 -39.11 -12.88
N VAL A 390 -7.75 -38.13 -12.41
CA VAL A 390 -8.13 -36.96 -13.23
C VAL A 390 -6.90 -36.19 -13.74
N ILE A 391 -5.84 -36.07 -12.92
CA ILE A 391 -4.58 -35.41 -13.31
C ILE A 391 -3.78 -36.26 -14.32
N ARG A 392 -3.76 -37.59 -14.20
CA ARG A 392 -3.13 -38.48 -15.19
C ARG A 392 -3.82 -38.39 -16.55
N ASP A 393 -5.14 -38.40 -16.57
CA ASP A 393 -5.95 -38.45 -17.80
C ASP A 393 -5.95 -37.10 -18.55
N ASN A 394 -5.73 -35.97 -17.87
CA ASN A 394 -5.88 -34.63 -18.46
C ASN A 394 -4.58 -33.82 -18.46
N GLN A 395 -4.33 -33.01 -19.50
CA GLN A 395 -3.14 -32.16 -19.56
C GLN A 395 -3.25 -30.94 -18.63
N VAL A 396 -4.46 -30.43 -18.43
CA VAL A 396 -4.78 -29.32 -17.52
C VAL A 396 -5.92 -29.75 -16.59
N THR A 397 -5.81 -29.49 -15.28
CA THR A 397 -6.87 -29.75 -14.30
C THR A 397 -7.09 -28.53 -13.40
N VAL A 398 -8.34 -28.12 -13.22
CA VAL A 398 -8.72 -27.04 -12.29
C VAL A 398 -9.25 -27.66 -11.00
N ILE A 399 -8.55 -27.47 -9.88
CA ILE A 399 -8.93 -28.00 -8.58
C ILE A 399 -9.60 -26.90 -7.76
N ILE A 400 -10.84 -27.15 -7.36
CA ILE A 400 -11.60 -26.35 -6.41
C ILE A 400 -11.45 -26.98 -5.02
N GLY A 401 -11.26 -26.18 -3.99
CA GLY A 401 -11.33 -26.67 -2.61
C GLY A 401 -11.06 -25.56 -1.60
N GLU A 402 -11.75 -25.59 -0.48
CA GLU A 402 -11.69 -24.52 0.52
C GLU A 402 -10.31 -24.40 1.17
N THR A 403 -10.01 -23.24 1.75
CA THR A 403 -8.75 -22.99 2.47
C THR A 403 -8.70 -23.82 3.76
N GLY A 404 -7.82 -24.81 3.81
CA GLY A 404 -7.74 -25.82 4.88
C GLY A 404 -8.03 -27.26 4.42
N SER A 405 -8.55 -27.47 3.20
CA SER A 405 -8.81 -28.81 2.64
C SER A 405 -7.57 -29.65 2.33
N GLY A 406 -6.36 -29.07 2.40
CA GLY A 406 -5.08 -29.74 2.15
C GLY A 406 -4.41 -29.44 0.81
N LYS A 407 -5.07 -28.74 -0.14
CA LYS A 407 -4.55 -28.47 -1.51
C LYS A 407 -3.04 -28.16 -1.53
N THR A 408 -2.67 -27.07 -0.86
CA THR A 408 -1.35 -26.43 -0.90
C THR A 408 -0.22 -27.28 -0.30
N THR A 409 -0.51 -28.06 0.74
CA THR A 409 0.50 -28.93 1.37
C THR A 409 0.55 -30.32 0.74
N GLN A 410 -0.61 -30.90 0.39
CA GLN A 410 -0.71 -32.30 0.01
C GLN A 410 -0.55 -32.59 -1.47
N LEU A 411 -1.03 -31.71 -2.36
CA LEU A 411 -1.05 -31.99 -3.80
C LEU A 411 0.35 -32.23 -4.37
N GLY A 412 1.34 -31.44 -3.95
CA GLY A 412 2.74 -31.64 -4.34
C GLY A 412 3.31 -32.98 -3.85
N GLN A 413 2.96 -33.39 -2.63
CA GLN A 413 3.39 -34.67 -2.06
C GLN A 413 2.74 -35.85 -2.79
N TYR A 414 1.45 -35.76 -3.12
CA TYR A 414 0.76 -36.82 -3.87
C TYR A 414 1.33 -37.01 -5.27
N LEU A 415 1.68 -35.92 -5.97
CA LEU A 415 2.33 -35.99 -7.29
C LEU A 415 3.76 -36.53 -7.22
N TYR A 416 4.48 -36.24 -6.14
CA TYR A 416 5.81 -36.81 -5.88
C TYR A 416 5.71 -38.32 -5.62
N GLU A 417 4.81 -38.74 -4.74
CA GLU A 417 4.50 -40.15 -4.44
C GLU A 417 4.01 -40.93 -5.67
N ASP A 418 3.25 -40.29 -6.56
CA ASP A 418 2.75 -40.89 -7.81
C ASP A 418 3.81 -40.93 -8.94
N GLY A 419 5.03 -40.44 -8.67
CA GLY A 419 6.18 -40.56 -9.56
C GLY A 419 6.34 -39.47 -10.63
N PHE A 420 5.59 -38.36 -10.56
CA PHE A 420 5.72 -37.28 -11.56
C PHE A 420 7.12 -36.64 -11.60
N SER A 421 7.95 -36.80 -10.56
CA SER A 421 9.34 -36.33 -10.50
C SER A 421 10.40 -37.38 -10.88
N ASN A 422 10.01 -38.61 -11.23
CA ASN A 422 10.96 -39.72 -11.46
C ASN A 422 11.87 -39.50 -12.69
N SER A 423 11.47 -38.65 -13.64
CA SER A 423 12.21 -38.31 -14.86
C SER A 423 13.35 -37.28 -14.65
N SER A 424 13.91 -37.20 -13.43
CA SER A 424 14.83 -36.13 -12.96
C SER A 424 14.27 -34.69 -13.00
N ARG A 425 12.97 -34.54 -13.31
CA ARG A 425 12.25 -33.27 -13.36
C ARG A 425 11.57 -32.92 -12.03
N MET A 426 11.33 -31.64 -11.82
CA MET A 426 10.68 -31.10 -10.62
C MET A 426 9.17 -30.91 -10.80
N ILE A 427 8.47 -30.92 -9.67
CA ILE A 427 7.13 -30.39 -9.48
C ILE A 427 7.27 -28.95 -8.99
N GLY A 428 6.89 -27.98 -9.84
CA GLY A 428 6.94 -26.56 -9.52
C GLY A 428 5.61 -26.09 -8.94
N ILE A 429 5.62 -25.45 -7.77
CA ILE A 429 4.41 -24.98 -7.08
C ILE A 429 4.51 -23.49 -6.85
N THR A 430 3.69 -22.69 -7.53
CA THR A 430 3.70 -21.23 -7.38
C THR A 430 2.80 -20.77 -6.25
N GLN A 431 3.15 -19.63 -5.65
CA GLN A 431 2.41 -18.94 -4.61
C GLN A 431 2.46 -17.43 -4.88
N PRO A 432 1.33 -16.69 -4.78
CA PRO A 432 1.35 -15.24 -4.97
C PRO A 432 2.14 -14.50 -3.87
N ARG A 433 2.34 -15.12 -2.69
CA ARG A 433 2.91 -14.46 -1.49
C ARG A 433 4.22 -15.10 -1.03
N ARG A 434 5.30 -14.31 -0.91
CA ARG A 434 6.65 -14.78 -0.45
C ARG A 434 6.59 -15.58 0.86
N VAL A 435 5.84 -15.11 1.85
CA VAL A 435 5.76 -15.76 3.17
C VAL A 435 5.11 -17.15 3.07
N ALA A 436 4.07 -17.31 2.24
CA ALA A 436 3.42 -18.60 2.00
C ALA A 436 4.37 -19.59 1.31
N ALA A 437 5.15 -19.15 0.30
CA ALA A 437 6.15 -20.00 -0.35
C ALA A 437 7.18 -20.56 0.65
N ILE A 438 7.67 -19.74 1.59
CA ILE A 438 8.61 -20.18 2.63
C ILE A 438 7.93 -21.13 3.63
N SER A 439 6.80 -20.72 4.22
CA SER A 439 6.17 -21.47 5.32
C SER A 439 5.56 -22.79 4.87
N VAL A 440 5.01 -22.85 3.65
CA VAL A 440 4.54 -24.10 3.06
C VAL A 440 5.71 -25.03 2.74
N ALA A 441 6.81 -24.53 2.17
CA ALA A 441 8.00 -25.35 1.93
C ALA A 441 8.59 -25.91 3.24
N GLN A 442 8.69 -25.09 4.29
CA GLN A 442 9.07 -25.51 5.64
C GLN A 442 8.13 -26.61 6.16
N ARG A 443 6.81 -26.40 6.07
CA ARG A 443 5.81 -27.37 6.55
C ARG A 443 5.84 -28.68 5.76
N VAL A 444 5.98 -28.65 4.44
CA VAL A 444 6.03 -29.84 3.60
C VAL A 444 7.35 -30.60 3.76
N ALA A 445 8.47 -29.89 3.98
CA ALA A 445 9.73 -30.53 4.35
C ALA A 445 9.60 -31.31 5.68
N LEU A 446 8.92 -30.74 6.68
CA LEU A 446 8.62 -31.44 7.95
C LEU A 446 7.64 -32.61 7.75
N GLU A 447 6.57 -32.46 6.97
CA GLU A 447 5.61 -33.54 6.67
C GLU A 447 6.23 -34.72 5.90
N MET A 448 7.27 -34.45 5.09
CA MET A 448 8.04 -35.48 4.39
C MET A 448 9.27 -35.99 5.18
N ASN A 449 9.55 -35.44 6.37
CA ASN A 449 10.75 -35.72 7.17
C ASN A 449 12.08 -35.50 6.40
N VAL A 450 12.16 -34.43 5.59
CA VAL A 450 13.34 -34.08 4.78
C VAL A 450 13.94 -32.74 5.18
N LYS A 451 15.25 -32.58 4.95
CA LYS A 451 15.95 -31.32 5.23
C LYS A 451 15.63 -30.28 4.14
N LEU A 452 14.93 -29.22 4.51
CA LEU A 452 14.58 -28.10 3.63
C LEU A 452 15.81 -27.58 2.86
N GLY A 453 15.75 -27.65 1.52
CA GLY A 453 16.84 -27.38 0.59
C GLY A 453 17.31 -28.63 -0.17
N LYS A 454 17.03 -29.84 0.31
CA LYS A 454 17.14 -31.09 -0.45
C LYS A 454 15.88 -31.33 -1.29
N GLU A 455 15.15 -32.43 -1.08
CA GLU A 455 14.01 -32.88 -1.89
C GLU A 455 12.90 -31.82 -1.98
N VAL A 456 12.64 -31.13 -0.87
CA VAL A 456 11.74 -29.97 -0.78
C VAL A 456 12.57 -28.70 -0.63
N GLY A 457 12.38 -27.74 -1.53
CA GLY A 457 13.07 -26.44 -1.53
C GLY A 457 12.14 -25.28 -1.88
N TYR A 458 12.65 -24.04 -1.76
CA TYR A 458 11.92 -22.86 -2.21
C TYR A 458 12.78 -21.82 -2.93
N ALA A 459 12.18 -21.06 -3.85
CA ALA A 459 12.83 -19.97 -4.57
C ALA A 459 11.92 -18.72 -4.65
N ILE A 460 12.38 -17.59 -4.12
CA ILE A 460 11.64 -16.32 -4.09
C ILE A 460 12.55 -15.17 -4.51
N ARG A 461 11.99 -13.97 -4.78
CA ARG A 461 12.81 -12.81 -5.17
C ARG A 461 13.86 -12.52 -4.07
N PHE A 462 15.13 -12.59 -4.50
CA PHE A 462 16.38 -12.43 -3.75
C PHE A 462 16.80 -13.55 -2.77
N GLU A 463 16.14 -14.71 -2.79
CA GLU A 463 16.42 -15.77 -1.83
C GLU A 463 16.04 -17.14 -2.43
N ASP A 464 17.02 -18.03 -2.61
CA ASP A 464 16.82 -19.37 -3.17
C ASP A 464 17.43 -20.41 -2.23
N LYS A 465 16.66 -21.46 -1.94
CA LYS A 465 17.00 -22.58 -1.07
C LYS A 465 16.54 -23.88 -1.74
N THR A 466 17.21 -24.17 -2.85
CA THR A 466 17.06 -25.40 -3.66
C THR A 466 18.43 -26.03 -3.92
N SER A 467 18.45 -27.27 -4.40
CA SER A 467 19.66 -28.00 -4.79
C SER A 467 19.37 -28.93 -5.97
N ALA A 468 20.39 -29.62 -6.50
CA ALA A 468 20.21 -30.64 -7.53
C ALA A 468 19.34 -31.84 -7.07
N ASP A 469 19.20 -32.03 -5.76
CA ASP A 469 18.35 -33.06 -5.16
C ASP A 469 16.88 -32.62 -5.06
N THR A 470 16.55 -31.34 -5.30
CA THR A 470 15.18 -30.84 -5.18
C THR A 470 14.25 -31.47 -6.23
N ARG A 471 13.06 -31.90 -5.77
CA ARG A 471 12.00 -32.51 -6.57
C ARG A 471 10.67 -31.79 -6.41
N ILE A 472 10.39 -31.21 -5.23
CA ILE A 472 9.27 -30.29 -4.99
C ILE A 472 9.84 -28.89 -4.73
N LYS A 473 9.50 -27.92 -5.61
CA LYS A 473 10.00 -26.54 -5.52
C LYS A 473 8.85 -25.56 -5.37
N PHE A 474 8.72 -24.97 -4.19
CA PHE A 474 7.79 -23.87 -3.93
C PHE A 474 8.40 -22.55 -4.39
N MET A 475 7.66 -21.71 -5.10
CA MET A 475 8.21 -20.44 -5.58
C MET A 475 7.17 -19.34 -5.68
N THR A 476 7.60 -18.08 -5.74
CA THR A 476 6.68 -17.01 -6.15
C THR A 476 6.44 -17.04 -7.65
N ASP A 477 5.24 -16.70 -8.13
CA ASP A 477 4.89 -16.63 -9.56
C ASP A 477 5.95 -15.88 -10.39
N GLY A 478 6.45 -14.74 -9.89
CA GLY A 478 7.52 -13.92 -10.49
C GLY A 478 8.94 -14.52 -10.45
N ILE A 479 9.10 -15.76 -9.98
CA ILE A 479 10.32 -16.59 -10.13
C ILE A 479 10.13 -17.58 -11.27
N LEU A 480 9.02 -18.34 -11.32
CA LEU A 480 8.74 -19.22 -12.45
C LEU A 480 8.68 -18.43 -13.77
N LEU A 481 8.10 -17.22 -13.72
CA LEU A 481 8.05 -16.28 -14.82
C LEU A 481 9.43 -15.72 -15.23
N ARG A 482 10.46 -15.77 -14.36
CA ARG A 482 11.86 -15.49 -14.73
C ARG A 482 12.58 -16.73 -15.23
N GLU A 483 12.26 -17.91 -14.72
CA GLU A 483 12.79 -19.17 -15.26
C GLU A 483 12.30 -19.39 -16.69
N ALA A 484 11.07 -18.97 -17.01
CA ALA A 484 10.56 -18.92 -18.39
C ALA A 484 11.39 -18.00 -19.33
N LEU A 485 12.02 -16.92 -18.83
CA LEU A 485 12.95 -16.10 -19.64
C LEU A 485 14.30 -16.79 -19.92
N LEU A 486 14.65 -17.79 -19.12
CA LEU A 486 15.92 -18.51 -19.21
C LEU A 486 15.77 -19.84 -19.95
N ASN A 487 14.57 -20.41 -19.93
CA ASN A 487 14.15 -21.57 -20.70
C ASN A 487 12.64 -21.45 -20.99
N ASP A 488 12.30 -21.06 -22.22
CA ASP A 488 10.90 -20.91 -22.70
C ASP A 488 10.09 -22.23 -22.62
N THR A 489 10.76 -23.38 -22.73
CA THR A 489 10.16 -24.72 -22.67
C THR A 489 10.01 -25.27 -21.25
N LEU A 490 10.59 -24.63 -20.23
CA LEU A 490 10.53 -25.02 -18.82
C LEU A 490 10.87 -26.51 -18.57
N ASP A 491 11.88 -27.04 -19.26
CA ASP A 491 12.18 -28.49 -19.33
C ASP A 491 12.52 -29.14 -17.99
N ASN A 492 12.97 -28.34 -17.02
CA ASN A 492 13.22 -28.72 -15.64
C ASN A 492 11.95 -29.22 -14.91
N TYR A 493 10.76 -28.94 -15.44
CA TYR A 493 9.48 -29.26 -14.82
C TYR A 493 8.68 -30.30 -15.62
N SER A 494 8.05 -31.23 -14.89
CA SER A 494 7.08 -32.21 -15.39
C SER A 494 5.64 -31.83 -15.04
N CYS A 495 5.44 -31.20 -13.88
CA CYS A 495 4.16 -30.66 -13.44
C CYS A 495 4.34 -29.26 -12.86
N ILE A 496 3.44 -28.35 -13.21
CA ILE A 496 3.35 -27.00 -12.64
C ILE A 496 2.00 -26.83 -11.96
N ILE A 497 2.01 -26.34 -10.71
CA ILE A 497 0.83 -26.03 -9.92
C ILE A 497 0.78 -24.51 -9.72
N LEU A 498 -0.30 -23.87 -10.17
CA LEU A 498 -0.59 -22.46 -9.91
C LEU A 498 -1.56 -22.38 -8.73
N ASP A 499 -1.04 -22.12 -7.53
CA ASP A 499 -1.85 -22.12 -6.31
C ASP A 499 -2.36 -20.72 -5.92
N GLU A 500 -3.49 -20.72 -5.19
CA GLU A 500 -4.26 -19.53 -4.85
C GLU A 500 -4.54 -18.61 -6.06
N ALA A 501 -4.69 -19.18 -7.27
CA ALA A 501 -4.81 -18.46 -8.54
C ALA A 501 -6.00 -17.49 -8.63
N HIS A 502 -6.93 -17.59 -7.67
CA HIS A 502 -8.05 -16.68 -7.46
C HIS A 502 -7.64 -15.31 -6.87
N GLU A 503 -6.40 -15.13 -6.36
CA GLU A 503 -5.87 -13.80 -6.00
C GLU A 503 -5.60 -12.92 -7.24
N ARG A 504 -5.53 -13.51 -8.45
CA ARG A 504 -5.43 -12.82 -9.76
C ARG A 504 -4.35 -11.74 -9.80
N SER A 505 -3.14 -12.11 -9.36
CA SER A 505 -1.97 -11.23 -9.44
C SER A 505 -1.49 -11.04 -10.88
N LEU A 506 -0.77 -9.94 -11.12
CA LEU A 506 -0.22 -9.59 -12.43
C LEU A 506 0.70 -10.70 -12.97
N ASN A 507 1.50 -11.33 -12.10
CA ASN A 507 2.39 -12.42 -12.50
C ASN A 507 1.61 -13.70 -12.85
N THR A 508 0.56 -14.01 -12.08
CA THR A 508 -0.30 -15.18 -12.32
C THR A 508 -0.99 -15.09 -13.69
N ASP A 509 -1.58 -13.93 -14.00
CA ASP A 509 -2.30 -13.71 -15.26
C ASP A 509 -1.39 -13.76 -16.51
N ILE A 510 -0.15 -13.29 -16.39
CA ILE A 510 0.88 -13.40 -17.44
C ILE A 510 1.30 -14.87 -17.62
N LEU A 511 1.60 -15.55 -16.52
CA LEU A 511 2.05 -16.94 -16.49
C LEU A 511 0.98 -17.90 -17.05
N LEU A 512 -0.31 -17.66 -16.76
CA LEU A 512 -1.45 -18.38 -17.35
C LEU A 512 -1.46 -18.29 -18.88
N GLY A 513 -1.17 -17.12 -19.46
CA GLY A 513 -1.11 -16.93 -20.91
C GLY A 513 0.13 -17.58 -21.56
N ILE A 514 1.29 -17.51 -20.90
CA ILE A 514 2.53 -18.17 -21.36
C ILE A 514 2.35 -19.70 -21.34
N LEU A 515 1.87 -20.25 -20.22
CA LEU A 515 1.65 -21.69 -20.08
C LEU A 515 0.60 -22.20 -21.06
N LYS A 516 -0.45 -21.43 -21.36
CA LYS A 516 -1.43 -21.78 -22.40
C LYS A 516 -0.79 -21.96 -23.78
N ASN A 517 0.21 -21.16 -24.13
CA ASN A 517 0.96 -21.34 -25.38
C ASN A 517 1.94 -22.53 -25.28
N LEU A 518 2.67 -22.65 -24.16
CA LEU A 518 3.63 -23.74 -23.95
C LEU A 518 2.97 -25.13 -24.00
N LEU A 519 1.77 -25.28 -23.42
CA LEU A 519 1.02 -26.54 -23.40
C LEU A 519 0.57 -27.03 -24.80
N LEU A 520 0.56 -26.15 -25.82
CA LEU A 520 0.34 -26.58 -27.20
C LEU A 520 1.55 -27.37 -27.75
N VAL A 521 2.75 -27.00 -27.31
CA VAL A 521 4.04 -27.57 -27.70
C VAL A 521 4.39 -28.77 -26.81
N ARG A 522 4.46 -28.55 -25.49
CA ARG A 522 4.78 -29.57 -24.49
C ARG A 522 3.54 -30.29 -23.98
N ARG A 523 3.21 -31.41 -24.65
CA ARG A 523 2.14 -32.34 -24.25
C ARG A 523 2.49 -33.24 -23.06
N ASP A 524 3.78 -33.32 -22.71
CA ASP A 524 4.29 -34.01 -21.53
C ASP A 524 4.11 -33.21 -20.23
N LEU A 525 4.01 -31.87 -20.33
CA LEU A 525 3.85 -30.98 -19.19
C LEU A 525 2.40 -30.99 -18.67
N LYS A 526 2.24 -31.28 -17.38
CA LYS A 526 0.97 -31.14 -16.65
C LYS A 526 0.83 -29.75 -16.04
N LEU A 527 -0.37 -29.17 -16.15
CA LEU A 527 -0.74 -27.93 -15.45
C LEU A 527 -1.91 -28.17 -14.50
N ILE A 528 -1.75 -27.75 -13.25
CA ILE A 528 -2.81 -27.79 -12.25
C ILE A 528 -3.06 -26.38 -11.73
N ILE A 529 -4.32 -26.01 -11.56
CA ILE A 529 -4.73 -24.67 -11.12
C ILE A 529 -5.62 -24.82 -9.90
N THR A 530 -5.15 -24.39 -8.73
CA THR A 530 -5.90 -24.52 -7.47
C THR A 530 -6.60 -23.20 -7.10
N SER A 531 -7.90 -23.29 -6.81
CA SER A 531 -8.78 -22.17 -6.45
C SER A 531 -9.55 -22.46 -5.15
N ALA A 532 -9.71 -21.43 -4.32
CA ALA A 532 -10.61 -21.46 -3.16
C ALA A 532 -12.01 -20.85 -3.46
N THR A 533 -12.33 -20.60 -4.74
CA THR A 533 -13.59 -19.96 -5.17
C THR A 533 -14.27 -20.73 -6.30
N MET A 534 -15.61 -20.72 -6.31
CA MET A 534 -16.44 -21.50 -7.24
C MET A 534 -16.34 -21.11 -8.71
N ASN A 535 -15.73 -19.96 -9.07
CA ASN A 535 -15.63 -19.54 -10.48
C ASN A 535 -14.45 -20.19 -11.22
N ALA A 536 -14.25 -21.48 -10.99
CA ALA A 536 -13.35 -22.34 -11.77
C ALA A 536 -13.76 -22.42 -13.26
N ASN A 537 -15.03 -22.14 -13.56
CA ASN A 537 -15.56 -21.99 -14.92
C ASN A 537 -14.77 -21.01 -15.80
N LYS A 538 -14.23 -19.90 -15.26
CA LYS A 538 -13.35 -19.00 -16.04
C LYS A 538 -12.04 -19.68 -16.44
N PHE A 539 -11.37 -20.33 -15.48
CA PHE A 539 -10.11 -21.06 -15.71
C PHE A 539 -10.31 -22.24 -16.67
N SER A 540 -11.36 -23.05 -16.44
CA SER A 540 -11.76 -24.17 -17.29
C SER A 540 -11.97 -23.73 -18.74
N LYS A 541 -12.83 -22.73 -18.99
CA LYS A 541 -13.08 -22.19 -20.34
C LYS A 541 -11.80 -21.63 -20.98
N PHE A 542 -10.96 -20.94 -20.22
CA PHE A 542 -9.70 -20.38 -20.74
C PHE A 542 -8.73 -21.46 -21.24
N PHE A 543 -8.67 -22.63 -20.60
CA PHE A 543 -7.88 -23.79 -21.05
C PHE A 543 -8.67 -24.80 -21.91
N GLY A 544 -9.74 -24.37 -22.58
CA GLY A 544 -10.47 -25.22 -23.54
C GLY A 544 -11.43 -26.22 -22.88
N CYS A 545 -12.13 -25.78 -21.82
CA CYS A 545 -13.02 -26.59 -20.99
C CYS A 545 -12.31 -27.69 -20.19
N ALA A 546 -11.12 -27.39 -19.67
CA ALA A 546 -10.37 -28.27 -18.76
C ALA A 546 -11.24 -28.73 -17.57
N PRO A 547 -11.13 -30.00 -17.12
CA PRO A 547 -11.97 -30.54 -16.06
C PRO A 547 -11.83 -29.78 -14.73
N GLN A 548 -12.93 -29.74 -13.99
CA GLN A 548 -13.04 -29.11 -12.68
C GLN A 548 -13.24 -30.20 -11.63
N PHE A 549 -12.28 -30.34 -10.70
CA PHE A 549 -12.34 -31.31 -9.62
C PHE A 549 -12.59 -30.59 -8.28
N THR A 550 -13.61 -30.99 -7.52
CA THR A 550 -13.94 -30.34 -6.24
C THR A 550 -13.53 -31.23 -5.07
N ILE A 551 -12.48 -30.84 -4.34
CA ILE A 551 -12.13 -31.46 -3.07
C ILE A 551 -13.18 -31.03 -2.03
N PRO A 552 -13.84 -31.96 -1.32
CA PRO A 552 -14.88 -31.63 -0.36
C PRO A 552 -14.35 -30.75 0.78
N GLY A 553 -15.20 -29.84 1.24
CA GLY A 553 -14.92 -28.97 2.37
C GLY A 553 -14.91 -29.70 3.70
N ARG A 554 -14.23 -29.10 4.69
CA ARG A 554 -14.39 -29.42 6.12
C ARG A 554 -14.93 -28.24 6.92
N THR A 555 -15.52 -27.25 6.23
CA THR A 555 -16.13 -26.10 6.88
C THR A 555 -17.43 -26.51 7.57
N PHE A 556 -17.57 -26.02 8.80
CA PHE A 556 -18.83 -26.00 9.52
C PHE A 556 -19.68 -24.81 9.03
N PRO A 557 -21.02 -24.88 9.12
CA PRO A 557 -21.88 -23.79 8.69
C PRO A 557 -21.56 -22.48 9.43
N VAL A 558 -21.52 -21.39 8.67
CA VAL A 558 -21.34 -20.03 9.19
C VAL A 558 -22.63 -19.24 9.01
N GLN A 559 -23.22 -18.78 10.11
CA GLN A 559 -24.35 -17.86 10.05
C GLN A 559 -23.86 -16.47 9.64
N VAL A 560 -24.39 -15.92 8.54
CA VAL A 560 -24.07 -14.56 8.07
C VAL A 560 -25.15 -13.59 8.53
N ASN A 561 -24.76 -12.56 9.28
CA ASN A 561 -25.64 -11.50 9.78
C ASN A 561 -25.21 -10.16 9.14
N TYR A 562 -26.10 -9.52 8.37
CA TYR A 562 -25.90 -8.17 7.82
C TYR A 562 -26.43 -7.08 8.75
N THR A 563 -25.93 -5.86 8.64
CA THR A 563 -26.57 -4.69 9.29
C THR A 563 -27.86 -4.31 8.56
N ARG A 564 -28.86 -3.82 9.30
CA ARG A 564 -30.14 -3.38 8.73
C ARG A 564 -30.09 -2.02 8.04
N ALA A 565 -29.09 -1.22 8.39
CA ALA A 565 -28.87 0.12 7.87
C ALA A 565 -27.40 0.27 7.43
N PRO A 566 -27.10 1.24 6.55
CA PRO A 566 -25.72 1.64 6.25
C PRO A 566 -24.96 2.05 7.53
N VAL A 567 -23.66 1.79 7.53
CA VAL A 567 -22.78 2.09 8.67
C VAL A 567 -21.91 3.30 8.34
N SER A 568 -22.11 4.40 9.07
CA SER A 568 -21.43 5.69 8.80
C SER A 568 -20.04 5.85 9.44
N ASP A 569 -19.63 4.91 10.30
CA ASP A 569 -18.24 4.71 10.75
C ASP A 569 -18.02 3.22 11.08
N TYR A 570 -17.21 2.55 10.26
CA TYR A 570 -17.00 1.10 10.35
C TYR A 570 -16.10 0.69 11.52
N VAL A 571 -15.25 1.59 12.03
CA VAL A 571 -14.41 1.31 13.21
C VAL A 571 -15.26 1.34 14.48
N GLU A 572 -16.18 2.30 14.58
CA GLU A 572 -17.12 2.39 15.70
C GLU A 572 -18.04 1.16 15.76
N ALA A 573 -18.66 0.80 14.63
CA ALA A 573 -19.54 -0.36 14.56
C ALA A 573 -18.81 -1.68 14.85
N ALA A 574 -17.56 -1.84 14.39
CA ALA A 574 -16.77 -3.03 14.68
C ALA A 574 -16.41 -3.17 16.17
N VAL A 575 -16.04 -2.07 16.82
CA VAL A 575 -15.75 -2.06 18.27
C VAL A 575 -17.00 -2.35 19.09
N ILE A 576 -18.13 -1.73 18.75
CA ILE A 576 -19.42 -2.00 19.40
C ILE A 576 -19.80 -3.48 19.24
N GLN A 577 -19.73 -4.03 18.02
CA GLN A 577 -20.10 -5.41 17.74
C GLN A 577 -19.17 -6.43 18.41
N ALA A 578 -17.87 -6.14 18.52
CA ALA A 578 -16.90 -6.98 19.23
C ALA A 578 -17.15 -6.99 20.75
N ILE A 579 -17.50 -5.84 21.33
CA ILE A 579 -17.87 -5.72 22.74
C ILE A 579 -19.18 -6.45 23.02
N ASP A 580 -20.19 -6.31 22.17
CA ASP A 580 -21.46 -7.04 22.24
C ASP A 580 -21.24 -8.57 22.22
N ILE A 581 -20.43 -9.08 21.28
CA ILE A 581 -20.08 -10.52 21.19
C ILE A 581 -19.29 -11.00 22.42
N HIS A 582 -18.49 -10.13 23.07
CA HIS A 582 -17.79 -10.47 24.33
C HIS A 582 -18.70 -10.45 25.56
N LEU A 583 -19.64 -9.50 25.64
CA LEU A 583 -20.52 -9.35 26.80
C LEU A 583 -21.75 -10.28 26.77
N SER A 584 -22.16 -10.75 25.59
CA SER A 584 -23.30 -11.66 25.40
C SER A 584 -22.94 -13.15 25.47
N SER A 585 -21.67 -13.51 25.25
CA SER A 585 -21.21 -14.91 25.12
C SER A 585 -19.99 -15.17 26.01
N PRO A 586 -19.92 -16.28 26.78
CA PRO A 586 -18.80 -16.59 27.68
C PRO A 586 -17.43 -16.54 26.99
N ALA A 587 -16.37 -16.11 27.69
CA ALA A 587 -15.03 -15.95 27.10
C ALA A 587 -14.56 -17.21 26.33
N SER A 588 -14.83 -18.39 26.88
CA SER A 588 -14.55 -19.71 26.30
C SER A 588 -15.33 -20.08 25.02
N SER A 589 -16.32 -19.29 24.59
CA SER A 589 -17.20 -19.66 23.47
C SER A 589 -16.60 -19.47 22.08
N GLY A 590 -15.34 -19.02 21.95
CA GLY A 590 -14.59 -18.85 20.71
C GLY A 590 -14.01 -17.45 20.51
N ASP A 591 -12.96 -17.35 19.69
CA ASP A 591 -12.21 -16.11 19.44
C ASP A 591 -12.85 -15.24 18.33
N ILE A 592 -12.53 -13.94 18.33
CA ILE A 592 -13.03 -12.94 17.37
C ILE A 592 -11.92 -12.55 16.38
N LEU A 593 -12.25 -12.51 15.08
CA LEU A 593 -11.42 -11.94 14.01
C LEU A 593 -12.12 -10.72 13.39
N ILE A 594 -11.50 -9.55 13.46
CA ILE A 594 -12.01 -8.28 12.92
C ILE A 594 -11.19 -7.89 11.69
N PHE A 595 -11.83 -7.70 10.53
CA PHE A 595 -11.18 -7.19 9.32
C PHE A 595 -11.22 -5.65 9.26
N MET A 596 -10.06 -5.03 9.03
CA MET A 596 -9.83 -3.59 8.96
C MET A 596 -8.94 -3.21 7.75
N THR A 597 -8.94 -1.93 7.35
CA THR A 597 -8.32 -1.52 6.07
C THR A 597 -6.79 -1.39 6.11
N GLY A 598 -6.19 -1.16 7.29
CA GLY A 598 -4.75 -0.97 7.43
C GLY A 598 -4.32 -0.54 8.83
N GLN A 599 -3.03 -0.25 8.99
CA GLN A 599 -2.38 -0.02 10.29
C GLN A 599 -3.05 1.05 11.18
N GLU A 600 -3.39 2.23 10.64
CA GLU A 600 -4.00 3.31 11.43
C GLU A 600 -5.38 2.93 11.98
N ASP A 601 -6.18 2.22 11.18
CA ASP A 601 -7.49 1.67 11.58
C ASP A 601 -7.31 0.59 12.64
N ILE A 602 -6.34 -0.32 12.46
CA ILE A 602 -6.07 -1.45 13.37
C ILE A 602 -5.62 -0.94 14.74
N GLU A 603 -4.59 -0.09 14.80
CA GLU A 603 -4.09 0.48 16.06
C GLU A 603 -5.20 1.25 16.79
N THR A 604 -5.96 2.06 16.07
CA THR A 604 -7.11 2.81 16.62
C THR A 604 -8.23 1.88 17.10
N THR A 605 -8.49 0.78 16.41
CA THR A 605 -9.48 -0.24 16.83
C THR A 605 -9.04 -0.90 18.13
N CYS A 606 -7.78 -1.32 18.24
CA CYS A 606 -7.25 -1.96 19.45
C CYS A 606 -7.26 -1.03 20.67
N GLU A 607 -6.85 0.24 20.50
CA GLU A 607 -6.96 1.27 21.54
C GLU A 607 -8.43 1.48 21.96
N TYR A 608 -9.32 1.75 20.99
CA TYR A 608 -10.71 2.14 21.27
C TYR A 608 -11.53 1.02 21.89
N LEU A 609 -11.31 -0.23 21.46
CA LEU A 609 -11.89 -1.42 22.08
C LEU A 609 -11.51 -1.51 23.56
N THR A 610 -10.22 -1.32 23.87
CA THR A 610 -9.67 -1.39 25.24
C THR A 610 -10.27 -0.30 26.12
N GLU A 611 -10.27 0.95 25.64
CA GLU A 611 -10.88 2.09 26.35
C GLU A 611 -12.37 1.88 26.64
N LYS A 612 -13.14 1.42 25.65
CA LYS A 612 -14.59 1.20 25.79
C LYS A 612 -14.92 0.03 26.74
N LEU A 613 -14.10 -1.03 26.76
CA LEU A 613 -14.22 -2.10 27.75
C LEU A 613 -13.99 -1.59 29.18
N ILE A 614 -12.98 -0.73 29.39
CA ILE A 614 -12.71 -0.08 30.67
C ILE A 614 -13.90 0.82 31.08
N GLU A 615 -14.39 1.69 30.18
CA GLU A 615 -15.56 2.53 30.46
C GLU A 615 -16.79 1.72 30.91
N ILE A 616 -17.05 0.57 30.27
CA ILE A 616 -18.20 -0.28 30.57
C ILE A 616 -18.01 -1.02 31.91
N ARG A 617 -16.81 -1.57 32.19
CA ARG A 617 -16.52 -2.22 33.47
C ARG A 617 -16.62 -1.26 34.66
N VAL A 618 -16.09 -0.04 34.53
CA VAL A 618 -16.23 1.04 35.53
C VAL A 618 -17.69 1.40 35.76
N LYS A 619 -18.48 1.62 34.70
CA LYS A 619 -19.92 1.93 34.80
C LYS A 619 -20.74 0.80 35.45
N ARG A 620 -20.29 -0.46 35.34
CA ARG A 620 -20.92 -1.64 35.95
C ARG A 620 -20.48 -1.93 37.40
N LYS A 621 -19.64 -1.08 38.02
CA LYS A 621 -19.08 -1.26 39.38
C LYS A 621 -18.30 -2.58 39.59
N LEU A 622 -17.75 -3.17 38.53
CA LEU A 622 -16.88 -4.34 38.61
C LEU A 622 -15.43 -3.88 38.88
N VAL A 623 -15.13 -3.51 40.13
CA VAL A 623 -13.91 -2.76 40.49
C VAL A 623 -12.71 -3.65 40.87
N GLU A 624 -12.93 -4.87 41.35
CA GLU A 624 -11.87 -5.71 41.95
C GLU A 624 -11.15 -6.67 40.98
N VAL A 625 -11.43 -6.59 39.68
CA VAL A 625 -10.80 -7.46 38.66
C VAL A 625 -10.08 -6.62 37.61
N ASP A 626 -8.82 -6.98 37.34
CA ASP A 626 -8.00 -6.42 36.25
C ASP A 626 -8.85 -6.28 34.96
N PRO A 627 -9.01 -5.07 34.40
CA PRO A 627 -9.88 -4.85 33.24
C PRO A 627 -9.43 -5.58 31.97
N LEU A 628 -8.21 -6.12 31.93
CA LEU A 628 -7.65 -6.93 30.86
C LEU A 628 -7.56 -8.43 31.20
N ARG A 629 -8.13 -8.91 32.32
CA ARG A 629 -8.05 -10.32 32.72
C ARG A 629 -8.65 -11.29 31.69
N ASP A 630 -9.75 -10.90 31.03
CA ASP A 630 -10.58 -11.83 30.23
C ASP A 630 -10.38 -11.73 28.71
N ILE A 631 -9.58 -10.78 28.23
CA ILE A 631 -9.36 -10.51 26.79
C ILE A 631 -7.86 -10.40 26.47
N GLU A 632 -7.47 -10.85 25.28
CA GLU A 632 -6.19 -10.56 24.65
C GLU A 632 -6.42 -9.93 23.25
N VAL A 633 -6.03 -8.67 23.08
CA VAL A 633 -6.24 -7.91 21.82
C VAL A 633 -4.95 -7.91 21.00
N LEU A 634 -4.98 -8.45 19.78
CA LEU A 634 -3.78 -8.64 18.95
C LEU A 634 -3.94 -8.01 17.55
N PRO A 635 -3.12 -7.00 17.18
CA PRO A 635 -3.09 -6.47 15.83
C PRO A 635 -2.30 -7.39 14.88
N ILE A 636 -2.72 -7.51 13.62
CA ILE A 636 -1.93 -8.17 12.58
C ILE A 636 -2.00 -7.44 11.23
N TYR A 637 -0.84 -6.95 10.78
CA TYR A 637 -0.66 -6.25 9.51
C TYR A 637 0.75 -6.51 8.95
N SER A 638 0.96 -6.26 7.65
CA SER A 638 2.17 -6.69 6.92
C SER A 638 3.49 -6.04 7.36
N SER A 639 3.45 -4.84 7.95
CA SER A 639 4.61 -4.13 8.51
C SER A 639 4.98 -4.55 9.95
N LEU A 640 4.21 -5.45 10.57
CA LEU A 640 4.44 -5.88 11.96
C LEU A 640 5.65 -6.84 12.06
N PRO A 641 6.51 -6.76 13.09
CA PRO A 641 7.59 -7.72 13.30
C PRO A 641 7.11 -9.18 13.39
N ALA A 642 7.87 -10.12 12.83
CA ALA A 642 7.48 -11.53 12.69
C ALA A 642 7.27 -12.24 14.04
N ASP A 643 8.04 -11.86 15.06
CA ASP A 643 7.91 -12.26 16.46
C ASP A 643 6.57 -11.83 17.08
N ILE A 644 6.06 -10.64 16.76
CA ILE A 644 4.74 -10.19 17.20
C ILE A 644 3.63 -10.87 16.38
N GLN A 645 3.81 -11.04 15.06
CA GLN A 645 2.89 -11.85 14.23
C GLN A 645 2.77 -13.28 14.79
N GLY A 646 3.89 -13.86 15.25
CA GLY A 646 3.95 -15.19 15.87
C GLY A 646 3.03 -15.36 17.08
N LYS A 647 2.75 -14.29 17.84
CA LYS A 647 1.85 -14.34 19.02
C LYS A 647 0.41 -14.68 18.65
N VAL A 648 -0.04 -14.32 17.45
CA VAL A 648 -1.43 -14.55 16.99
C VAL A 648 -1.76 -16.05 16.90
N PHE A 649 -0.78 -16.89 16.55
CA PHE A 649 -0.95 -18.35 16.42
C PHE A 649 -0.91 -19.09 17.76
N LYS A 650 -0.29 -18.51 18.79
CA LYS A 650 -0.26 -19.12 20.13
C LYS A 650 -1.70 -19.18 20.66
N LYS A 651 -2.06 -20.27 21.35
CA LYS A 651 -3.36 -20.38 22.01
C LYS A 651 -3.42 -19.36 23.15
N ALA A 652 -4.58 -18.73 23.33
CA ALA A 652 -4.78 -17.77 24.42
C ALA A 652 -4.55 -18.47 25.77
N LYS A 653 -4.03 -17.74 26.76
CA LYS A 653 -3.93 -18.27 28.13
C LYS A 653 -5.33 -18.60 28.66
N SER A 654 -5.45 -19.67 29.45
CA SER A 654 -6.74 -20.19 29.92
C SER A 654 -7.64 -19.09 30.51
N ASN A 655 -8.93 -19.16 30.23
CA ASN A 655 -9.98 -18.14 30.47
C ASN A 655 -9.88 -16.80 29.71
N LYS A 656 -8.90 -16.55 28.82
CA LYS A 656 -8.92 -15.36 27.94
C LYS A 656 -9.55 -15.63 26.58
N ARG A 657 -10.35 -14.67 26.07
CA ARG A 657 -10.75 -14.62 24.66
C ARG A 657 -9.76 -13.79 23.85
N LYS A 658 -9.32 -14.29 22.69
CA LYS A 658 -8.52 -13.53 21.72
C LYS A 658 -9.42 -12.67 20.82
N ILE A 659 -9.00 -11.43 20.58
CA ILE A 659 -9.60 -10.53 19.60
C ILE A 659 -8.50 -10.08 18.65
N VAL A 660 -8.47 -10.69 17.46
CA VAL A 660 -7.47 -10.43 16.42
C VAL A 660 -8.00 -9.36 15.47
N VAL A 661 -7.26 -8.27 15.29
CA VAL A 661 -7.64 -7.16 14.39
C VAL A 661 -6.68 -7.13 13.20
N ALA A 662 -7.18 -7.46 12.02
CA ALA A 662 -6.40 -7.91 10.87
C ALA A 662 -6.66 -7.12 9.59
N THR A 663 -5.67 -7.06 8.69
CA THR A 663 -5.92 -6.76 7.27
C THR A 663 -6.34 -8.04 6.51
N ASN A 664 -6.46 -7.95 5.18
CA ASN A 664 -6.56 -9.09 4.26
C ASN A 664 -5.38 -10.10 4.34
N ILE A 665 -4.39 -9.89 5.20
CA ILE A 665 -3.40 -10.93 5.58
C ILE A 665 -4.07 -12.18 6.15
N ALA A 666 -5.19 -12.03 6.88
CA ALA A 666 -5.95 -13.14 7.46
C ALA A 666 -6.94 -13.80 6.47
N GLU A 667 -7.14 -13.24 5.28
CA GLU A 667 -8.27 -13.54 4.38
C GLU A 667 -8.12 -14.82 3.55
N THR A 668 -6.89 -15.15 3.11
CA THR A 668 -6.57 -16.33 2.29
C THR A 668 -5.57 -17.24 3.00
N SER A 669 -4.29 -16.87 2.99
CA SER A 669 -3.15 -17.73 3.33
C SER A 669 -2.94 -18.06 4.81
N LEU A 670 -3.74 -17.50 5.73
CA LEU A 670 -3.48 -17.59 7.17
C LEU A 670 -4.56 -18.34 7.96
N THR A 671 -4.14 -19.26 8.83
CA THR A 671 -4.98 -20.01 9.77
C THR A 671 -4.68 -19.59 11.20
N VAL A 672 -5.60 -18.81 11.79
CA VAL A 672 -5.64 -18.59 13.24
C VAL A 672 -6.59 -19.62 13.84
N ASP A 673 -6.11 -20.42 14.79
CA ASP A 673 -6.92 -21.39 15.53
C ASP A 673 -7.88 -20.67 16.51
N GLY A 674 -8.99 -21.31 16.86
CA GLY A 674 -9.99 -20.81 17.82
C GLY A 674 -11.01 -19.79 17.31
N ILE A 675 -10.83 -19.23 16.10
CA ILE A 675 -11.76 -18.21 15.54
C ILE A 675 -13.15 -18.81 15.29
N LYS A 676 -14.17 -18.22 15.91
CA LYS A 676 -15.60 -18.57 15.71
C LYS A 676 -16.45 -17.37 15.29
N TYR A 677 -16.03 -16.16 15.64
CA TYR A 677 -16.74 -14.94 15.31
C TYR A 677 -15.91 -14.10 14.33
N VAL A 678 -16.49 -13.72 13.19
CA VAL A 678 -15.88 -12.80 12.24
C VAL A 678 -16.66 -11.50 12.22
N ILE A 679 -15.95 -10.37 12.21
CA ILE A 679 -16.52 -9.04 11.99
C ILE A 679 -15.85 -8.47 10.73
N ASP A 680 -16.64 -8.18 9.70
CA ASP A 680 -16.15 -7.67 8.42
C ASP A 680 -16.68 -6.25 8.16
N CYS A 681 -15.77 -5.28 8.05
CA CYS A 681 -16.09 -3.91 7.65
C CYS A 681 -16.51 -3.78 6.18
N GLY A 682 -16.26 -4.80 5.34
CA GLY A 682 -16.59 -4.77 3.91
C GLY A 682 -15.62 -3.96 3.04
N TYR A 683 -14.51 -3.48 3.61
CA TYR A 683 -13.51 -2.67 2.92
C TYR A 683 -12.12 -3.34 2.84
N SER A 684 -11.29 -2.86 1.92
CA SER A 684 -9.86 -3.15 1.79
C SER A 684 -9.11 -1.98 1.17
N LYS A 685 -7.78 -1.98 1.23
CA LYS A 685 -6.95 -1.05 0.46
C LYS A 685 -6.50 -1.70 -0.84
N LEU A 686 -6.97 -1.20 -1.98
CA LEU A 686 -6.58 -1.65 -3.31
C LEU A 686 -5.60 -0.65 -3.96
N LYS A 687 -4.59 -1.21 -4.63
CA LYS A 687 -3.67 -0.46 -5.49
C LYS A 687 -4.37 -0.12 -6.81
N VAL A 688 -4.35 1.15 -7.21
CA VAL A 688 -5.01 1.66 -8.42
C VAL A 688 -4.03 2.55 -9.21
N TYR A 689 -3.80 2.21 -10.47
CA TYR A 689 -3.01 3.00 -11.42
C TYR A 689 -3.91 3.89 -12.28
N ASN A 690 -3.59 5.18 -12.34
CA ASN A 690 -4.19 6.12 -13.28
C ASN A 690 -3.22 6.38 -14.46
N PRO A 691 -3.38 5.73 -15.63
CA PRO A 691 -2.46 5.87 -16.75
C PRO A 691 -2.42 7.27 -17.39
N ARG A 692 -3.44 8.12 -17.19
CA ARG A 692 -3.38 9.51 -17.69
C ARG A 692 -2.29 10.28 -16.96
N ILE A 693 -2.39 10.31 -15.64
CA ILE A 693 -1.49 11.07 -14.75
C ILE A 693 -0.15 10.32 -14.55
N GLY A 694 -0.16 8.98 -14.66
CA GLY A 694 0.99 8.11 -14.42
C GLY A 694 1.18 7.73 -12.95
N LEU A 695 0.14 7.86 -12.12
CA LEU A 695 0.20 7.66 -10.66
C LEU A 695 -0.32 6.30 -10.25
N GLU A 696 0.34 5.68 -9.28
CA GLU A 696 -0.22 4.57 -8.49
C GLU A 696 -0.64 5.10 -7.11
N SER A 697 -1.85 4.78 -6.66
CA SER A 697 -2.38 5.16 -5.35
C SER A 697 -2.97 3.95 -4.61
N LEU A 698 -3.15 4.09 -3.29
CA LEU A 698 -3.81 3.10 -2.44
C LEU A 698 -5.18 3.64 -1.99
N ALA A 699 -6.24 3.23 -2.68
CA ALA A 699 -7.60 3.62 -2.37
C ALA A 699 -8.22 2.66 -1.34
N ILE A 700 -8.99 3.19 -0.38
CA ILE A 700 -9.92 2.37 0.41
C ILE A 700 -11.17 2.12 -0.45
N THR A 701 -11.54 0.86 -0.59
CA THR A 701 -12.54 0.39 -1.55
C THR A 701 -13.41 -0.72 -0.94
N PRO A 702 -14.68 -0.86 -1.34
CA PRO A 702 -15.46 -2.08 -1.16
C PRO A 702 -14.67 -3.33 -1.56
N ILE A 703 -14.88 -4.42 -0.82
CA ILE A 703 -14.40 -5.75 -1.21
C ILE A 703 -15.34 -6.39 -2.25
N SER A 704 -14.93 -7.50 -2.86
CA SER A 704 -15.85 -8.32 -3.64
C SER A 704 -16.64 -9.29 -2.76
N LEU A 705 -17.77 -9.78 -3.25
CA LEU A 705 -18.56 -10.82 -2.60
C LEU A 705 -17.74 -12.11 -2.37
N ALA A 706 -16.83 -12.45 -3.29
CA ALA A 706 -15.88 -13.55 -3.09
C ALA A 706 -14.95 -13.31 -1.88
N ASN A 707 -14.40 -12.10 -1.71
CA ASN A 707 -13.62 -11.74 -0.52
C ASN A 707 -14.48 -11.82 0.76
N ALA A 708 -15.69 -11.25 0.73
CA ALA A 708 -16.63 -11.30 1.86
C ALA A 708 -16.94 -12.74 2.30
N ASN A 709 -17.09 -13.65 1.33
CA ASN A 709 -17.35 -15.08 1.58
C ASN A 709 -16.11 -15.77 2.17
N GLN A 710 -14.90 -15.48 1.69
CA GLN A 710 -13.64 -15.98 2.27
C GLN A 710 -13.39 -15.48 3.69
N ARG A 711 -13.74 -14.22 3.99
CA ARG A 711 -13.71 -13.64 5.34
C ARG A 711 -14.66 -14.37 6.27
N SER A 712 -15.93 -14.54 5.90
CA SER A 712 -16.89 -15.30 6.72
C SER A 712 -16.47 -16.76 6.90
N GLY A 713 -15.88 -17.40 5.89
CA GLY A 713 -15.37 -18.78 5.97
C GLY A 713 -14.27 -18.99 7.03
N ARG A 714 -13.63 -17.92 7.54
CA ARG A 714 -12.69 -18.02 8.67
C ARG A 714 -13.36 -18.49 9.97
N ALA A 715 -14.64 -18.19 10.15
CA ALA A 715 -15.42 -18.57 11.34
C ALA A 715 -15.80 -20.07 11.38
N GLY A 716 -15.85 -20.73 10.22
CA GLY A 716 -16.35 -22.11 10.08
C GLY A 716 -15.25 -23.18 10.07
N ARG A 717 -14.03 -22.87 10.53
CA ARG A 717 -12.87 -23.77 10.37
C ARG A 717 -12.71 -24.83 11.45
N THR A 718 -13.11 -24.52 12.68
CA THR A 718 -12.94 -25.38 13.87
C THR A 718 -14.27 -25.87 14.43
N GLY A 719 -15.36 -25.16 14.14
CA GLY A 719 -16.73 -25.47 14.54
C GLY A 719 -17.71 -24.46 13.91
N PRO A 720 -19.02 -24.61 14.15
CA PRO A 720 -20.04 -23.69 13.63
C PRO A 720 -19.82 -22.25 14.10
N GLY A 721 -19.82 -21.31 13.15
CA GLY A 721 -19.38 -19.93 13.36
C GLY A 721 -20.42 -18.86 13.00
N ILE A 722 -20.11 -17.60 13.29
CA ILE A 722 -20.97 -16.45 12.96
C ILE A 722 -20.12 -15.34 12.33
N ALA A 723 -20.58 -14.79 11.20
CA ALA A 723 -19.97 -13.67 10.51
C ALA A 723 -20.90 -12.45 10.49
N TYR A 724 -20.46 -11.36 11.11
CA TYR A 724 -21.15 -10.08 11.17
C TYR A 724 -20.60 -9.16 10.09
N ARG A 725 -21.40 -8.89 9.06
CA ARG A 725 -21.08 -7.99 7.95
C ARG A 725 -21.61 -6.59 8.29
N LEU A 726 -20.73 -5.61 8.42
CA LEU A 726 -21.04 -4.23 8.84
C LEU A 726 -21.60 -3.37 7.68
N TYR A 727 -22.40 -3.99 6.83
CA TYR A 727 -23.00 -3.45 5.63
C TYR A 727 -24.32 -4.19 5.36
N THR A 728 -25.20 -3.58 4.57
CA THR A 728 -26.50 -4.16 4.23
C THR A 728 -26.34 -5.26 3.19
N GLU A 729 -27.30 -6.19 3.16
CA GLU A 729 -27.40 -7.22 2.11
C GLU A 729 -27.57 -6.58 0.72
N HIS A 730 -28.32 -5.47 0.63
CA HIS A 730 -28.46 -4.67 -0.58
C HIS A 730 -27.10 -4.15 -1.09
N SER A 731 -26.28 -3.55 -0.23
CA SER A 731 -24.93 -3.10 -0.61
C SER A 731 -23.99 -4.27 -0.96
N ALA A 732 -24.17 -5.44 -0.36
CA ALA A 732 -23.41 -6.64 -0.73
C ALA A 732 -23.73 -7.18 -2.14
N VAL A 733 -24.91 -6.86 -2.68
CA VAL A 733 -25.33 -7.22 -4.05
C VAL A 733 -25.06 -6.08 -5.03
N GLU A 734 -25.48 -4.85 -4.71
CA GLU A 734 -25.40 -3.70 -5.63
C GLU A 734 -24.03 -3.03 -5.63
N ASP A 735 -23.43 -2.75 -4.47
CA ASP A 735 -22.20 -1.93 -4.38
C ASP A 735 -20.91 -2.76 -4.51
N MET A 736 -20.97 -4.06 -4.24
CA MET A 736 -19.83 -4.98 -4.38
C MET A 736 -19.77 -5.64 -5.76
N TYR A 737 -18.55 -5.86 -6.26
CA TYR A 737 -18.30 -6.78 -7.37
C TYR A 737 -18.45 -8.24 -6.91
N GLU A 738 -18.85 -9.15 -7.80
CA GLU A 738 -18.86 -10.60 -7.49
C GLU A 738 -17.46 -11.14 -7.17
N GLN A 739 -16.44 -10.63 -7.88
CA GLN A 739 -15.05 -11.05 -7.80
C GLN A 739 -14.10 -9.87 -7.66
N THR A 740 -12.91 -10.10 -7.11
CA THR A 740 -11.82 -9.11 -7.10
C THR A 740 -11.41 -8.76 -8.53
N ILE A 741 -11.28 -7.48 -8.85
CA ILE A 741 -10.80 -7.01 -10.15
C ILE A 741 -9.33 -7.45 -10.33
N PRO A 742 -8.96 -8.19 -11.40
CA PRO A 742 -7.59 -8.66 -11.65
C PRO A 742 -6.55 -7.54 -11.60
N GLU A 743 -5.36 -7.83 -11.06
CA GLU A 743 -4.31 -6.82 -10.88
C GLU A 743 -3.80 -6.25 -12.21
N ILE A 744 -3.80 -7.05 -13.29
CA ILE A 744 -3.44 -6.66 -14.65
C ILE A 744 -4.31 -5.52 -15.23
N GLN A 745 -5.49 -5.29 -14.66
CA GLN A 745 -6.38 -4.21 -15.07
C GLN A 745 -6.22 -2.93 -14.23
N ARG A 746 -5.36 -2.95 -13.20
CA ARG A 746 -5.28 -1.93 -12.14
C ARG A 746 -3.87 -1.39 -11.84
N THR A 747 -2.83 -1.85 -12.52
CA THR A 747 -1.41 -1.53 -12.22
C THR A 747 -0.65 -1.02 -13.46
N ASN A 748 0.52 -0.40 -13.26
CA ASN A 748 1.40 -0.10 -14.39
C ASN A 748 1.98 -1.41 -14.97
N LEU A 749 1.89 -1.60 -16.28
CA LEU A 749 2.31 -2.81 -16.97
C LEU A 749 3.73 -2.73 -17.55
N ALA A 750 4.45 -1.60 -17.43
CA ALA A 750 5.73 -1.38 -18.12
C ALA A 750 6.74 -2.53 -17.94
N SER A 751 6.97 -2.98 -16.70
CA SER A 751 7.82 -4.15 -16.41
C SER A 751 7.34 -5.43 -17.10
N SER A 752 6.02 -5.65 -17.14
CA SER A 752 5.38 -6.82 -17.72
C SER A 752 5.34 -6.82 -19.24
N LEU A 753 5.27 -5.65 -19.89
CA LEU A 753 5.29 -5.56 -21.35
C LEU A 753 6.72 -5.72 -21.90
N LEU A 754 7.72 -5.21 -21.19
CA LEU A 754 9.14 -5.49 -21.46
C LEU A 754 9.39 -7.00 -21.39
N LEU A 755 8.91 -7.64 -20.33
CA LEU A 755 9.00 -9.07 -20.06
C LEU A 755 8.32 -9.93 -21.14
N LEU A 756 7.06 -9.65 -21.49
CA LEU A 756 6.33 -10.33 -22.57
C LEU A 756 7.07 -10.20 -23.90
N LYS A 757 7.54 -8.99 -24.26
CA LYS A 757 8.30 -8.78 -25.50
C LYS A 757 9.65 -9.49 -25.49
N SER A 758 10.28 -9.72 -24.33
CA SER A 758 11.53 -10.50 -24.25
C SER A 758 11.32 -12.01 -24.42
N LEU A 759 10.10 -12.51 -24.22
CA LEU A 759 9.66 -13.87 -24.56
C LEU A 759 9.20 -14.01 -26.03
N GLY A 760 9.60 -13.08 -26.91
CA GLY A 760 9.21 -13.07 -28.33
C GLY A 760 7.73 -12.73 -28.60
N ILE A 761 6.97 -12.25 -27.60
CA ILE A 761 5.54 -11.93 -27.78
C ILE A 761 5.42 -10.54 -28.41
N HIS A 762 5.43 -10.49 -29.74
CA HIS A 762 5.37 -9.24 -30.51
C HIS A 762 4.00 -8.56 -30.46
N ASP A 763 2.91 -9.32 -30.65
CA ASP A 763 1.52 -8.85 -30.60
C ASP A 763 0.90 -9.07 -29.20
N LEU A 764 0.68 -7.95 -28.50
CA LEU A 764 0.12 -7.92 -27.15
C LEU A 764 -1.43 -7.88 -27.12
N LEU A 765 -2.11 -7.78 -28.27
CA LEU A 765 -3.57 -7.90 -28.38
C LEU A 765 -3.99 -9.34 -28.65
N ALA A 766 -3.21 -10.05 -29.48
CA ALA A 766 -3.40 -11.47 -29.76
C ALA A 766 -3.02 -12.38 -28.58
N PHE A 767 -2.12 -11.94 -27.69
CA PHE A 767 -1.72 -12.71 -26.51
C PHE A 767 -2.93 -13.13 -25.65
N PRO A 768 -3.03 -14.41 -25.22
CA PRO A 768 -4.19 -14.91 -24.50
C PRO A 768 -4.16 -14.50 -23.02
N PHE A 769 -4.50 -13.25 -22.72
CA PHE A 769 -4.87 -12.86 -21.36
C PHE A 769 -6.23 -13.47 -20.96
N MET A 770 -6.39 -13.82 -19.68
CA MET A 770 -7.66 -14.31 -19.14
C MET A 770 -8.71 -13.20 -19.04
N ASP A 771 -8.34 -12.06 -18.44
CA ASP A 771 -9.04 -10.79 -18.55
C ASP A 771 -8.03 -9.78 -19.13
N ARG A 772 -8.35 -9.15 -20.25
CA ARG A 772 -7.41 -8.25 -20.96
C ARG A 772 -7.16 -6.94 -20.18
N PRO A 773 -5.93 -6.39 -20.19
CA PRO A 773 -5.67 -5.05 -19.64
C PRO A 773 -6.42 -3.97 -20.42
N PRO A 774 -6.82 -2.85 -19.79
CA PRO A 774 -7.33 -1.68 -20.49
C PRO A 774 -6.33 -1.18 -21.55
N VAL A 775 -6.79 -0.94 -22.78
CA VAL A 775 -5.95 -0.49 -23.90
C VAL A 775 -5.23 0.82 -23.54
N LEU A 776 -5.87 1.69 -22.77
CA LEU A 776 -5.28 2.95 -22.27
C LEU A 776 -4.01 2.70 -21.42
N THR A 777 -4.05 1.70 -20.53
CA THR A 777 -2.91 1.28 -19.71
C THR A 777 -1.82 0.63 -20.56
N LEU A 778 -2.21 -0.27 -21.48
CA LEU A 778 -1.28 -0.91 -22.42
C LEU A 778 -0.49 0.14 -23.24
N MET A 779 -1.19 1.14 -23.79
CA MET A 779 -0.57 2.21 -24.56
C MET A 779 0.35 3.08 -23.71
N LYS A 780 -0.05 3.41 -22.48
CA LYS A 780 0.77 4.21 -21.57
C LYS A 780 2.08 3.51 -21.22
N SER A 781 2.02 2.23 -20.86
CA SER A 781 3.19 1.43 -20.52
C SER A 781 4.11 1.17 -21.72
N LEU A 782 3.57 1.04 -22.94
CA LEU A 782 4.39 0.98 -24.15
C LEU A 782 5.08 2.31 -24.47
N PHE A 783 4.39 3.45 -24.31
CA PHE A 783 4.99 4.77 -24.47
C PHE A 783 6.07 5.04 -23.41
N GLU A 784 5.87 4.59 -22.18
CA GLU A 784 6.86 4.64 -21.10
C GLU A 784 8.14 3.87 -21.50
N LEU A 785 8.01 2.62 -21.96
CA LEU A 785 9.15 1.82 -22.43
C LEU A 785 9.87 2.44 -23.65
N TRP A 786 9.14 3.00 -24.62
CA TRP A 786 9.75 3.74 -25.74
C TRP A 786 10.53 4.97 -25.24
N SER A 787 9.97 5.74 -24.30
CA SER A 787 10.66 6.90 -23.73
C SER A 787 11.86 6.54 -22.83
N LEU A 788 11.92 5.30 -22.35
CA LEU A 788 13.11 4.74 -21.69
C LEU A 788 14.13 4.17 -22.70
N GLU A 789 13.91 4.29 -24.01
CA GLU A 789 14.73 3.69 -25.09
C GLU A 789 14.75 2.15 -25.05
N ALA A 790 13.76 1.54 -24.38
CA ALA A 790 13.58 0.09 -24.33
C ALA A 790 12.77 -0.45 -25.54
N LEU A 791 12.10 0.43 -26.29
CA LEU A 791 11.48 0.11 -27.57
C LEU A 791 12.00 1.01 -28.68
N ASP A 792 12.14 0.47 -29.88
CA ASP A 792 12.41 1.25 -31.10
C ASP A 792 11.14 1.95 -31.62
N ASN A 793 11.26 2.71 -32.72
CA ASN A 793 10.14 3.39 -33.37
C ASN A 793 9.10 2.43 -34.00
N PHE A 794 9.39 1.13 -34.06
CA PHE A 794 8.55 0.08 -34.62
C PHE A 794 7.94 -0.85 -33.55
N GLY A 795 8.30 -0.68 -32.28
CA GLY A 795 7.78 -1.46 -31.14
C GLY A 795 8.55 -2.75 -30.83
N ASN A 796 9.76 -2.90 -31.36
CA ASN A 796 10.69 -3.99 -31.04
C ASN A 796 11.58 -3.65 -29.85
N LEU A 797 12.17 -4.66 -29.20
CA LEU A 797 13.14 -4.45 -28.13
C LEU A 797 14.47 -3.94 -28.67
N THR A 798 15.05 -2.94 -27.97
CA THR A 798 16.42 -2.50 -28.21
C THR A 798 17.44 -3.42 -27.52
N THR A 799 18.72 -3.33 -27.89
CA THR A 799 19.80 -4.08 -27.21
C THR A 799 19.95 -3.69 -25.73
N LEU A 800 19.59 -2.44 -25.38
CA LEU A 800 19.44 -1.99 -24.00
C LEU A 800 18.31 -2.77 -23.30
N ALA A 801 17.14 -2.88 -23.93
CA ALA A 801 15.97 -3.56 -23.39
C ALA A 801 16.21 -5.05 -23.11
N THR A 802 16.87 -5.76 -24.03
CA THR A 802 17.24 -7.18 -23.86
C THR A 802 18.18 -7.39 -22.67
N LYS A 803 19.01 -6.40 -22.30
CA LYS A 803 19.73 -6.41 -21.02
C LYS A 803 18.81 -6.05 -19.86
N MET A 804 18.01 -4.99 -19.97
CA MET A 804 17.09 -4.54 -18.91
C MET A 804 16.14 -5.64 -18.42
N ALA A 805 15.59 -6.46 -19.31
CA ALA A 805 14.64 -7.53 -19.00
C ALA A 805 15.23 -8.65 -18.12
N LYS A 806 16.56 -8.83 -18.15
CA LYS A 806 17.27 -9.83 -17.31
C LYS A 806 17.46 -9.37 -15.87
N PHE A 807 17.41 -8.06 -15.60
CA PHE A 807 17.53 -7.53 -14.25
C PHE A 807 16.20 -7.66 -13.49
N PRO A 808 16.21 -8.11 -12.21
CA PRO A 808 15.00 -8.27 -11.41
C PRO A 808 14.54 -6.92 -10.81
N LEU A 809 14.36 -5.90 -11.67
CA LEU A 809 14.16 -4.49 -11.32
C LEU A 809 13.05 -3.84 -12.18
N GLN A 810 12.63 -2.63 -11.84
CA GLN A 810 11.77 -1.80 -12.72
C GLN A 810 12.58 -1.28 -13.92
N PRO A 811 11.97 -1.05 -15.10
CA PRO A 811 12.65 -0.52 -16.28
C PRO A 811 13.52 0.72 -16.02
N SER A 812 13.04 1.72 -15.26
CA SER A 812 13.83 2.92 -14.93
C SER A 812 15.09 2.59 -14.12
N LEU A 813 15.00 1.71 -13.12
CA LEU A 813 16.14 1.24 -12.33
C LEU A 813 17.13 0.42 -13.17
N SER A 814 16.62 -0.48 -14.03
CA SER A 814 17.45 -1.24 -14.97
C SER A 814 18.19 -0.33 -15.96
N LYS A 815 17.54 0.73 -16.46
CA LYS A 815 18.17 1.74 -17.32
C LYS A 815 19.28 2.47 -16.57
N ILE A 816 19.02 2.95 -15.36
CA ILE A 816 20.01 3.66 -14.52
C ILE A 816 21.25 2.78 -14.27
N LEU A 817 21.07 1.50 -13.94
CA LEU A 817 22.18 0.56 -13.68
C LEU A 817 22.99 0.21 -14.95
N LEU A 818 22.39 0.33 -16.15
CA LEU A 818 23.07 0.12 -17.43
C LEU A 818 23.73 1.40 -17.98
N LEU A 819 23.23 2.58 -17.59
CA LEU A 819 23.84 3.88 -17.91
C LEU A 819 24.98 4.23 -16.97
N SER A 820 24.93 3.87 -15.69
CA SER A 820 25.99 4.17 -14.71
C SER A 820 27.35 3.58 -15.13
N ALA A 821 27.35 2.41 -15.79
CA ALA A 821 28.54 1.80 -16.37
C ALA A 821 29.12 2.56 -17.59
N LYS A 822 28.34 3.43 -18.23
CA LYS A 822 28.83 4.40 -19.23
C LYS A 822 29.30 5.70 -18.60
N CYS A 823 28.65 6.12 -17.51
CA CYS A 823 29.00 7.33 -16.74
C CYS A 823 30.20 7.14 -15.81
N GLY A 824 30.58 5.90 -15.49
CA GLY A 824 31.67 5.57 -14.56
C GLY A 824 31.27 5.42 -13.09
N CYS A 825 29.99 5.61 -12.74
CA CYS A 825 29.48 5.66 -11.35
C CYS A 825 28.69 4.40 -10.94
N SER A 826 29.13 3.23 -11.39
CA SER A 826 28.35 1.99 -11.33
C SER A 826 28.41 1.23 -10.01
N GLU A 827 29.47 1.31 -9.21
CA GLU A 827 29.46 0.73 -7.85
C GLU A 827 28.50 1.49 -6.93
N GLU A 828 28.54 2.83 -6.99
CA GLU A 828 27.68 3.72 -6.22
C GLU A 828 26.22 3.50 -6.62
N MET A 829 25.95 3.42 -7.94
CA MET A 829 24.59 3.23 -8.43
C MET A 829 24.04 1.84 -8.11
N LEU A 830 24.89 0.81 -8.13
CA LEU A 830 24.52 -0.54 -7.69
C LEU A 830 24.09 -0.55 -6.20
N ILE A 831 24.78 0.20 -5.34
CA ILE A 831 24.39 0.38 -3.94
C ILE A 831 23.06 1.14 -3.84
N ILE A 832 22.90 2.27 -4.54
CA ILE A 832 21.67 3.08 -4.53
C ILE A 832 20.47 2.24 -4.98
N VAL A 833 20.55 1.57 -6.13
CA VAL A 833 19.46 0.72 -6.67
C VAL A 833 19.10 -0.43 -5.70
N SER A 834 20.07 -0.95 -4.96
CA SER A 834 19.84 -1.97 -3.94
C SER A 834 19.15 -1.42 -2.68
N MET A 835 19.52 -0.20 -2.26
CA MET A 835 18.88 0.53 -1.16
C MET A 835 17.47 1.02 -1.49
N LEU A 836 17.17 1.34 -2.76
CA LEU A 836 15.80 1.58 -3.24
C LEU A 836 14.96 0.30 -3.31
N SER A 837 15.61 -0.88 -3.43
CA SER A 837 14.93 -2.17 -3.55
C SER A 837 14.51 -2.81 -2.21
N VAL A 838 14.73 -2.13 -1.08
CA VAL A 838 14.35 -2.56 0.27
C VAL A 838 13.37 -1.59 0.94
N PRO A 839 12.62 -2.02 1.98
CA PRO A 839 11.81 -1.11 2.80
C PRO A 839 12.66 0.00 3.44
N GLN A 840 12.02 1.12 3.82
CA GLN A 840 12.69 2.29 4.37
C GLN A 840 13.68 1.92 5.50
N VAL A 841 14.94 2.31 5.31
CA VAL A 841 16.06 1.88 6.16
C VAL A 841 16.09 2.62 7.51
N PHE A 842 15.61 3.86 7.56
CA PHE A 842 15.52 4.63 8.81
C PHE A 842 14.37 4.10 9.70
N TYR A 843 14.61 4.00 11.00
CA TYR A 843 13.61 3.63 12.00
C TYR A 843 13.30 4.82 12.90
N ARG A 844 12.05 5.29 12.87
CA ARG A 844 11.62 6.50 13.61
C ARG A 844 10.59 6.13 14.70
N PRO A 845 11.04 5.65 15.88
CA PRO A 845 10.14 5.26 16.97
C PRO A 845 9.35 6.46 17.50
N ARG A 846 8.06 6.27 17.82
CA ARG A 846 7.16 7.37 18.22
C ARG A 846 7.61 8.09 19.50
N GLU A 847 8.31 7.41 20.40
CA GLU A 847 8.77 7.96 21.69
C GLU A 847 10.08 8.74 21.57
N ARG A 848 11.01 8.31 20.69
CA ARG A 848 12.37 8.88 20.55
C ARG A 848 12.58 9.54 19.19
N GLN A 849 11.57 10.27 18.72
CA GLN A 849 11.59 10.94 17.42
C GLN A 849 12.77 11.90 17.29
N ASN A 850 13.01 12.75 18.31
CA ASN A 850 14.07 13.76 18.26
C ASN A 850 15.48 13.13 18.19
N GLU A 851 15.73 12.05 18.95
CA GLU A 851 17.00 11.30 18.88
C GLU A 851 17.18 10.64 17.51
N SER A 852 16.12 10.03 16.97
CA SER A 852 16.13 9.42 15.64
C SER A 852 16.42 10.44 14.55
N ASP A 853 15.77 11.62 14.59
CA ASP A 853 15.99 12.70 13.64
C ASP A 853 17.40 13.34 13.77
N GLN A 854 17.96 13.41 14.98
CA GLN A 854 19.33 13.88 15.23
C GLN A 854 20.41 12.85 14.85
N ALA A 855 20.16 11.56 15.02
CA ALA A 855 21.02 10.50 14.50
C ALA A 855 20.97 10.49 12.96
N ARG A 856 19.79 10.74 12.40
CA ARG A 856 19.52 10.79 10.97
C ARG A 856 20.19 11.97 10.26
N SER A 857 20.24 13.16 10.88
CA SER A 857 20.86 14.34 10.27
C SER A 857 22.33 14.13 9.88
N ARG A 858 23.06 13.30 10.64
CA ARG A 858 24.47 12.90 10.37
C ARG A 858 24.66 12.13 9.05
N PHE A 859 23.59 11.60 8.46
CA PHE A 859 23.63 10.90 7.17
C PHE A 859 23.11 11.74 6.00
N LEU A 860 22.36 12.81 6.28
CA LEU A 860 21.66 13.59 5.24
C LEU A 860 22.66 14.34 4.35
N ILE A 861 22.53 14.15 3.04
CA ILE A 861 23.18 14.97 2.03
C ILE A 861 22.14 15.99 1.53
N PRO A 862 22.36 17.32 1.70
CA PRO A 862 21.35 18.34 1.43
C PRO A 862 20.77 18.33 0.01
N GLU A 863 21.55 17.91 -0.98
CA GLU A 863 21.14 17.88 -2.39
C GLU A 863 20.36 16.61 -2.80
N SER A 864 20.44 15.52 -2.02
CA SER A 864 20.01 14.20 -2.49
C SER A 864 19.72 13.18 -1.39
N ASP A 865 18.50 12.64 -1.41
CA ASP A 865 18.13 11.43 -0.67
C ASP A 865 18.81 10.17 -1.23
N HIS A 866 19.08 10.11 -2.54
CA HIS A 866 19.77 8.97 -3.16
C HIS A 866 21.22 8.87 -2.65
N LEU A 867 21.95 9.99 -2.58
CA LEU A 867 23.29 10.03 -1.98
C LEU A 867 23.23 9.82 -0.46
N THR A 868 22.17 10.28 0.21
CA THR A 868 21.92 9.96 1.63
C THR A 868 21.86 8.44 1.87
N LEU A 869 21.20 7.66 1.00
CA LEU A 869 21.18 6.20 1.08
C LEU A 869 22.57 5.58 0.81
N LEU A 870 23.35 6.12 -0.13
CA LEU A 870 24.73 5.72 -0.38
C LEU A 870 25.62 5.95 0.87
N ASN A 871 25.49 7.13 1.50
CA ASN A 871 26.21 7.50 2.72
C ASN A 871 25.90 6.55 3.89
N VAL A 872 24.62 6.23 4.13
CA VAL A 872 24.21 5.24 5.14
C VAL A 872 24.88 3.88 4.90
N PHE A 873 24.88 3.39 3.66
CA PHE A 873 25.51 2.09 3.33
C PHE A 873 27.04 2.14 3.45
N ALA A 874 27.68 3.25 3.06
CA ALA A 874 29.13 3.44 3.17
C ALA A 874 29.58 3.47 4.64
N GLN A 875 28.88 4.20 5.51
CA GLN A 875 29.17 4.23 6.94
C GLN A 875 28.92 2.86 7.60
N TRP A 876 27.88 2.13 7.19
CA TRP A 876 27.63 0.77 7.67
C TRP A 876 28.71 -0.23 7.23
N LYS A 877 29.20 -0.14 5.99
CA LYS A 877 30.35 -0.90 5.46
C LYS A 877 31.63 -0.61 6.25
N ALA A 878 31.88 0.67 6.57
CA ALA A 878 33.04 1.08 7.39
C ALA A 878 32.96 0.50 8.82
N ASN A 879 31.76 0.51 9.44
CA ASN A 879 31.51 -0.08 10.76
C ASN A 879 31.33 -1.61 10.73
N ARG A 880 32.07 -2.30 9.85
CA ARG A 880 32.12 -3.77 9.69
C ARG A 880 30.75 -4.46 9.61
N PHE A 881 29.74 -3.78 9.06
CA PHE A 881 28.35 -4.25 8.99
C PHE A 881 27.66 -4.52 10.35
N SER A 882 28.15 -3.92 11.45
CA SER A 882 27.63 -4.14 12.82
C SER A 882 26.12 -3.87 12.96
N ALA A 883 25.43 -4.76 13.68
CA ALA A 883 24.02 -4.60 14.05
C ALA A 883 23.82 -3.57 15.19
N ASP A 884 24.72 -3.53 16.16
CA ASP A 884 24.66 -2.58 17.29
C ASP A 884 24.88 -1.15 16.85
N TRP A 885 25.73 -0.95 15.83
CA TRP A 885 25.86 0.34 15.16
C TRP A 885 24.54 0.76 14.51
N CYS A 886 23.85 -0.14 13.80
CA CYS A 886 22.52 0.16 13.25
C CYS A 886 21.51 0.54 14.34
N ASN A 887 21.49 -0.20 15.46
CA ASN A 887 20.61 0.09 16.59
C ASN A 887 20.88 1.47 17.20
N LYS A 888 22.16 1.82 17.44
CA LYS A 888 22.58 3.14 17.96
C LYS A 888 22.24 4.29 17.02
N HIS A 889 22.26 4.05 15.70
CA HIS A 889 21.98 5.05 14.68
C HIS A 889 20.52 5.05 14.16
N TYR A 890 19.62 4.31 14.81
CA TYR A 890 18.20 4.21 14.40
C TYR A 890 18.01 3.71 12.95
N LEU A 891 18.80 2.70 12.54
CA LEU A 891 18.78 2.05 11.22
C LEU A 891 18.31 0.60 11.32
N GLN A 892 17.57 0.14 10.31
CA GLN A 892 17.05 -1.24 10.27
C GLN A 892 18.10 -2.22 9.72
N TYR A 893 18.81 -2.92 10.61
CA TYR A 893 19.81 -3.93 10.24
C TYR A 893 19.29 -4.98 9.24
N ARG A 894 18.07 -5.51 9.44
CA ARG A 894 17.46 -6.49 8.50
C ARG A 894 17.28 -5.93 7.08
N SER A 895 16.98 -4.63 6.94
CA SER A 895 16.81 -3.96 5.65
C SER A 895 18.16 -3.66 4.99
N LEU A 896 19.16 -3.25 5.77
CA LEU A 896 20.55 -3.07 5.31
C LEU A 896 21.20 -4.37 4.85
N ARG A 897 21.06 -5.45 5.64
CA ARG A 897 21.54 -6.79 5.25
C ARG A 897 20.94 -7.25 3.93
N ARG A 898 19.63 -7.09 3.78
CA ARG A 898 18.94 -7.41 2.52
C ARG A 898 19.40 -6.53 1.35
N ALA A 899 19.74 -5.27 1.57
CA ALA A 899 20.31 -4.40 0.53
C ALA A 899 21.70 -4.88 0.09
N TYR A 900 22.54 -5.36 1.03
CA TYR A 900 23.82 -6.02 0.71
C TYR A 900 23.60 -7.30 -0.11
N ASP A 901 22.67 -8.17 0.29
CA ASP A 901 22.40 -9.43 -0.42
C ASP A 901 21.85 -9.16 -1.85
N ILE A 902 21.04 -8.11 -2.03
CA ILE A 902 20.58 -7.63 -3.35
C ILE A 902 21.75 -7.08 -4.18
N LYS A 903 22.64 -6.30 -3.56
CA LYS A 903 23.81 -5.69 -4.20
C LYS A 903 24.75 -6.76 -4.79
N GLU A 904 25.02 -7.84 -4.06
CA GLU A 904 25.86 -8.94 -4.58
C GLU A 904 25.15 -9.73 -5.71
N GLN A 905 23.85 -9.96 -5.62
CA GLN A 905 23.10 -10.62 -6.69
C GLN A 905 23.04 -9.77 -7.98
N LEU A 906 22.82 -8.46 -7.86
CA LEU A 906 22.86 -7.54 -9.00
C LEU A 906 24.28 -7.42 -9.58
N ALA A 907 25.33 -7.42 -8.75
CA ALA A 907 26.72 -7.49 -9.21
C ALA A 907 27.00 -8.77 -10.02
N SER A 908 26.46 -9.92 -9.60
CA SER A 908 26.57 -11.18 -10.33
C SER A 908 25.89 -11.11 -11.72
N VAL A 909 24.70 -10.51 -11.81
CA VAL A 909 24.03 -10.27 -13.10
C VAL A 909 24.81 -9.29 -13.98
N MET A 910 25.36 -8.21 -13.43
CA MET A 910 26.22 -7.26 -14.17
C MET A 910 27.46 -7.96 -14.74
N LYS A 911 28.17 -8.77 -13.94
CA LYS A 911 29.31 -9.57 -14.38
C LYS A 911 28.92 -10.53 -15.52
N LYS A 912 27.79 -11.25 -15.39
CA LYS A 912 27.27 -12.16 -16.43
C LYS A 912 26.95 -11.44 -17.74
N GLU A 913 26.35 -10.25 -17.68
CA GLU A 913 25.98 -9.42 -18.83
C GLU A 913 27.12 -8.53 -19.36
N ARG A 914 28.36 -8.75 -18.87
CA ARG A 914 29.58 -8.00 -19.23
C ARG A 914 29.40 -6.49 -19.07
N VAL A 915 28.76 -6.07 -17.98
CA VAL A 915 28.63 -4.67 -17.56
C VAL A 915 29.78 -4.41 -16.56
N PRO A 916 30.71 -3.48 -16.85
CA PRO A 916 31.83 -3.21 -15.94
C PRO A 916 31.33 -2.57 -14.64
N ILE A 917 32.03 -2.84 -13.54
CA ILE A 917 31.81 -2.21 -12.24
C ILE A 917 32.99 -1.28 -11.98
N ILE A 918 32.73 0.01 -12.19
CA ILE A 918 33.63 1.16 -12.03
C ILE A 918 33.01 2.08 -10.97
N SER A 919 33.85 2.70 -10.13
CA SER A 919 33.48 3.74 -9.16
C SER A 919 33.85 5.12 -9.70
N SER A 920 33.03 6.13 -9.42
CA SER A 920 33.30 7.54 -9.74
C SER A 920 33.97 8.31 -8.58
N GLY A 921 34.39 7.61 -7.53
CA GLY A 921 35.04 8.20 -6.37
C GLY A 921 34.18 9.26 -5.68
N ALA A 922 34.62 10.52 -5.71
CA ALA A 922 33.97 11.63 -5.02
C ALA A 922 33.02 12.48 -5.91
N ASP A 923 32.93 12.21 -7.22
CA ASP A 923 32.14 13.06 -8.13
C ASP A 923 30.62 12.78 -8.06
N TRP A 924 29.95 13.47 -7.14
CA TRP A 924 28.52 13.33 -6.89
C TRP A 924 27.65 13.78 -8.08
N ASP A 925 28.12 14.72 -8.90
CA ASP A 925 27.38 15.18 -10.08
C ASP A 925 27.25 14.11 -11.18
N ILE A 926 28.23 13.21 -11.31
CA ILE A 926 28.14 12.07 -12.24
C ILE A 926 27.01 11.11 -11.78
N ILE A 927 26.89 10.90 -10.46
CA ILE A 927 25.82 10.09 -9.86
C ILE A 927 24.47 10.80 -10.06
N ARG A 928 24.36 12.10 -9.76
CA ARG A 928 23.13 12.91 -9.94
C ARG A 928 22.69 12.95 -11.40
N LYS A 929 23.61 13.13 -12.35
CA LYS A 929 23.34 13.08 -13.80
C LYS A 929 22.87 11.69 -14.26
N CYS A 930 23.42 10.62 -13.70
CA CYS A 930 22.96 9.25 -13.98
C CYS A 930 21.55 8.95 -13.42
N ILE A 931 21.21 9.48 -12.24
CA ILE A 931 19.85 9.39 -11.66
C ILE A 931 18.87 10.16 -12.55
N CYS A 932 19.25 11.37 -12.98
CA CYS A 932 18.47 12.19 -13.89
C CYS A 932 18.12 11.45 -15.20
N ALA A 933 19.07 10.73 -15.80
CA ALA A 933 18.90 9.99 -17.06
C ALA A 933 17.83 8.88 -17.03
N GLY A 934 17.49 8.34 -15.85
CA GLY A 934 16.41 7.36 -15.69
C GLY A 934 15.08 7.93 -15.21
N TYR A 935 15.12 9.02 -14.44
CA TYR A 935 13.93 9.69 -13.89
C TYR A 935 13.54 10.97 -14.65
N THR A 936 13.93 11.09 -15.92
CA THR A 936 13.48 12.17 -16.84
C THR A 936 11.96 12.23 -16.99
N SER A 937 11.25 11.15 -16.66
CA SER A 937 9.80 11.07 -16.64
C SER A 937 9.15 11.52 -15.33
N GLN A 938 9.95 11.67 -14.26
CA GLN A 938 9.56 11.89 -12.86
C GLN A 938 10.31 13.12 -12.29
N ALA A 939 10.15 14.26 -12.95
CA ALA A 939 10.82 15.50 -12.62
C ALA A 939 9.82 16.60 -12.20
N ALA A 940 10.21 17.45 -11.26
CA ALA A 940 9.38 18.53 -10.73
C ALA A 940 10.16 19.84 -10.61
N ARG A 941 9.45 20.97 -10.69
CA ARG A 941 10.00 22.34 -10.61
C ARG A 941 9.42 23.06 -9.39
N LYS A 942 10.26 23.77 -8.62
CA LYS A 942 9.87 24.62 -7.50
C LYS A 942 8.80 25.63 -7.91
N SER A 943 7.74 25.75 -7.10
CA SER A 943 6.65 26.71 -7.30
C SER A 943 6.36 27.56 -6.05
N GLY A 944 6.90 27.21 -4.89
CA GLY A 944 6.73 27.94 -3.63
C GLY A 944 7.52 27.28 -2.49
N LEU A 945 7.33 27.78 -1.27
CA LEU A 945 7.93 27.22 -0.06
C LEU A 945 7.51 25.75 0.13
N SER A 946 8.47 24.84 -0.03
CA SER A 946 8.29 23.37 -0.03
C SER A 946 7.21 22.83 -0.98
N GLN A 947 6.87 23.60 -2.02
CA GLN A 947 5.90 23.27 -3.06
C GLN A 947 6.58 23.20 -4.43
N TYR A 948 6.25 22.15 -5.18
CA TYR A 948 6.74 21.87 -6.52
C TYR A 948 5.56 21.59 -7.45
N ASN A 949 5.74 21.82 -8.75
CA ASN A 949 4.79 21.38 -9.78
C ASN A 949 5.47 20.33 -10.66
N HIS A 950 4.79 19.23 -10.95
CA HIS A 950 5.31 18.18 -11.81
C HIS A 950 5.48 18.66 -13.26
N LEU A 951 6.67 18.49 -13.84
CA LEU A 951 7.08 19.15 -15.08
C LEU A 951 6.29 18.73 -16.33
N LYS A 952 5.47 17.67 -16.29
CA LYS A 952 4.79 17.10 -17.48
C LYS A 952 3.29 17.40 -17.54
N ASN A 953 2.65 17.62 -16.39
CA ASN A 953 1.20 17.83 -16.23
C ASN A 953 0.82 18.96 -15.26
N ALA A 954 1.81 19.71 -14.74
CA ALA A 954 1.64 20.84 -13.82
C ALA A 954 0.91 20.54 -12.49
N MET A 955 0.78 19.26 -12.11
CA MET A 955 0.17 18.86 -10.84
C MET A 955 1.01 19.35 -9.64
N GLU A 956 0.35 19.90 -8.61
CA GLU A 956 1.01 20.31 -7.36
C GLU A 956 1.59 19.08 -6.63
N LEU A 957 2.77 19.25 -6.06
CA LEU A 957 3.55 18.25 -5.34
C LEU A 957 4.17 18.89 -4.09
N LYS A 958 4.31 18.12 -3.01
CA LYS A 958 5.06 18.52 -1.81
C LYS A 958 6.22 17.56 -1.56
N LEU A 959 7.32 18.07 -1.01
CA LEU A 959 8.40 17.21 -0.52
C LEU A 959 7.86 16.35 0.64
N HIS A 960 8.11 15.05 0.61
CA HIS A 960 7.80 14.20 1.75
C HIS A 960 8.66 14.65 2.96
N PRO A 961 8.10 14.76 4.19
CA PRO A 961 8.85 15.27 5.34
C PRO A 961 10.10 14.48 5.76
N THR A 962 10.33 13.30 5.18
CA THR A 962 11.56 12.53 5.37
C THR A 962 12.69 12.92 4.42
N SER A 963 12.47 13.75 3.40
CA SER A 963 13.52 14.14 2.45
C SER A 963 14.57 15.04 3.09
N SER A 964 15.86 14.90 2.77
CA SER A 964 16.90 15.85 3.20
C SER A 964 16.59 17.29 2.74
N LEU A 965 16.00 17.40 1.54
CA LEU A 965 15.55 18.63 0.89
C LEU A 965 14.33 19.28 1.59
N PHE A 966 13.71 18.62 2.57
CA PHE A 966 12.68 19.25 3.42
C PHE A 966 13.30 20.18 4.48
N ALA A 967 14.55 19.95 4.87
CA ALA A 967 15.26 20.74 5.89
C ALA A 967 16.19 21.83 5.29
N SER A 968 16.40 21.84 3.97
CA SER A 968 17.17 22.89 3.28
C SER A 968 16.42 24.22 3.27
N GLY A 969 17.02 25.27 3.84
CA GLY A 969 16.39 26.60 3.96
C GLY A 969 16.01 27.25 2.62
N ASP A 970 16.75 26.97 1.54
CA ASP A 970 16.28 27.20 0.17
C ASP A 970 16.28 25.87 -0.62
N PRO A 971 15.11 25.36 -1.05
CA PRO A 971 15.05 24.15 -1.85
C PRO A 971 15.43 24.42 -3.33
N PRO A 972 16.05 23.46 -4.04
CA PRO A 972 16.51 23.66 -5.42
C PRO A 972 15.37 23.90 -6.44
N PRO A 973 15.63 24.55 -7.58
CA PRO A 973 14.59 24.89 -8.55
C PRO A 973 14.07 23.67 -9.33
N TYR A 974 14.90 22.64 -9.55
CA TYR A 974 14.56 21.41 -10.27
C TYR A 974 14.98 20.16 -9.49
N VAL A 975 14.10 19.16 -9.46
CA VAL A 975 14.36 17.86 -8.80
C VAL A 975 13.82 16.69 -9.61
N VAL A 976 14.45 15.52 -9.45
CA VAL A 976 13.86 14.21 -9.79
C VAL A 976 13.52 13.44 -8.52
N TYR A 977 12.56 12.53 -8.61
CA TYR A 977 12.10 11.70 -7.48
C TYR A 977 11.89 10.24 -7.87
N HIS A 978 12.14 9.31 -6.94
CA HIS A 978 11.93 7.88 -7.16
C HIS A 978 10.44 7.51 -7.13
N GLU A 979 9.72 7.97 -6.11
CA GLU A 979 8.33 7.60 -5.83
C GLU A 979 7.44 8.83 -5.63
N LEU A 980 6.14 8.66 -5.89
CA LEU A 980 5.12 9.68 -5.64
C LEU A 980 3.97 9.06 -4.85
N LEU A 981 3.91 9.41 -3.56
CA LEU A 981 2.98 8.86 -2.57
C LEU A 981 1.72 9.73 -2.52
N VAL A 982 0.63 9.20 -3.08
CA VAL A 982 -0.70 9.83 -2.97
C VAL A 982 -1.32 9.45 -1.63
N THR A 983 -1.56 10.45 -0.78
CA THR A 983 -2.15 10.27 0.57
C THR A 983 -3.38 11.17 0.73
N SER A 984 -3.44 12.05 1.75
CA SER A 984 -4.31 13.23 1.74
C SER A 984 -3.73 14.40 0.93
N LYS A 985 -2.44 14.27 0.54
CA LYS A 985 -1.71 15.15 -0.38
C LYS A 985 -0.71 14.30 -1.18
N GLU A 986 -0.23 14.86 -2.28
CA GLU A 986 0.73 14.29 -3.22
C GLU A 986 2.16 14.58 -2.75
N TYR A 987 2.86 13.54 -2.26
CA TYR A 987 4.21 13.66 -1.72
C TYR A 987 5.26 12.97 -2.60
N ILE A 988 6.26 13.72 -3.07
CA ILE A 988 7.44 13.13 -3.73
C ILE A 988 8.42 12.59 -2.70
N ASN A 989 8.89 11.37 -2.93
CA ASN A 989 9.74 10.58 -2.02
C ASN A 989 11.05 10.15 -2.71
N VAL A 990 12.13 10.15 -1.94
CA VAL A 990 13.54 10.02 -2.37
C VAL A 990 13.86 10.97 -3.54
N VAL A 991 14.17 12.22 -3.18
CA VAL A 991 14.28 13.36 -4.10
C VAL A 991 15.76 13.74 -4.32
N THR A 992 16.10 14.36 -5.46
CA THR A 992 17.47 14.78 -5.78
C THR A 992 17.49 16.00 -6.69
N ALA A 993 18.33 16.98 -6.34
CA ALA A 993 18.58 18.19 -7.12
C ALA A 993 19.26 17.87 -8.46
N VAL A 994 18.77 18.44 -9.56
CA VAL A 994 19.31 18.22 -10.91
C VAL A 994 19.39 19.53 -11.71
N ASP A 995 20.42 19.64 -12.54
CA ASP A 995 20.58 20.73 -13.51
C ASP A 995 19.51 20.62 -14.63
N PRO A 996 18.83 21.71 -15.03
CA PRO A 996 17.88 21.72 -16.14
C PRO A 996 18.50 21.29 -17.48
N PHE A 997 19.81 21.45 -17.70
CA PHE A 997 20.50 20.95 -18.89
C PHE A 997 20.55 19.42 -18.93
N TRP A 998 20.76 18.73 -17.80
CA TRP A 998 20.72 17.26 -17.77
C TRP A 998 19.30 16.73 -18.06
N LEU A 999 18.27 17.44 -17.57
CA LEU A 999 16.87 17.15 -17.88
C LEU A 999 16.54 17.36 -19.37
N MET A 1000 17.23 18.26 -20.07
CA MET A 1000 17.09 18.43 -21.53
C MET A 1000 17.87 17.39 -22.33
N GLU A 1001 19.09 17.07 -21.91
CA GLU A 1001 20.00 16.10 -22.55
C GLU A 1001 19.35 14.72 -22.68
N TYR A 1002 18.76 14.22 -21.59
CA TYR A 1002 18.07 12.93 -21.58
C TYR A 1002 16.54 13.02 -21.74
N GLY A 1003 15.94 14.19 -21.52
CA GLY A 1003 14.49 14.41 -21.46
C GLY A 1003 13.91 15.30 -22.57
N GLY A 1004 14.65 15.55 -23.66
CA GLY A 1004 14.19 16.36 -24.80
C GLY A 1004 12.88 15.88 -25.46
N ILE A 1005 12.47 14.63 -25.23
CA ILE A 1005 11.16 14.05 -25.61
C ILE A 1005 9.99 14.68 -24.82
N PHE A 1006 10.24 15.26 -23.64
CA PHE A 1006 9.22 15.80 -22.74
C PHE A 1006 9.28 17.32 -22.53
N TYR A 1007 10.46 17.92 -22.70
CA TYR A 1007 10.74 19.30 -22.29
C TYR A 1007 11.21 20.22 -23.43
N ASN A 1008 10.91 21.50 -23.26
CA ASN A 1008 11.43 22.63 -24.04
C ASN A 1008 12.17 23.57 -23.07
N ILE A 1009 13.34 24.07 -23.47
CA ILE A 1009 14.19 24.97 -22.66
C ILE A 1009 14.11 26.39 -23.19
N ARG A 1010 13.89 27.37 -22.31
CA ARG A 1010 13.89 28.80 -22.66
C ARG A 1010 14.75 29.59 -21.66
N ARG A 1011 15.41 30.64 -22.14
CA ARG A 1011 16.05 31.64 -21.27
C ARG A 1011 14.95 32.51 -20.65
N VAL A 1012 15.12 32.89 -19.40
CA VAL A 1012 14.23 33.79 -18.65
C VAL A 1012 14.70 35.23 -18.88
N SER A 1013 13.82 36.12 -19.33
CA SER A 1013 14.16 37.55 -19.38
C SER A 1013 14.16 38.14 -17.97
N LYS A 1014 15.00 39.15 -17.71
CA LYS A 1014 15.10 39.77 -16.38
C LYS A 1014 13.75 40.34 -15.88
N GLN A 1015 12.87 40.71 -16.81
CA GLN A 1015 11.49 41.16 -16.56
C GLN A 1015 10.58 40.08 -15.93
N GLU A 1016 10.81 38.79 -16.17
CA GLU A 1016 10.04 37.71 -15.50
C GLU A 1016 10.47 37.50 -14.03
N VAL A 1017 11.65 37.98 -13.64
CA VAL A 1017 12.22 37.76 -12.29
C VAL A 1017 11.91 38.92 -11.35
N TYR A 1018 11.95 40.16 -11.86
CA TYR A 1018 11.58 41.37 -11.13
C TYR A 1018 10.50 42.12 -11.92
N GLY A 1019 9.24 42.02 -11.48
CA GLY A 1019 8.05 42.45 -12.23
C GLY A 1019 7.82 43.97 -12.32
N LEU A 1020 8.87 44.79 -12.38
CA LEU A 1020 8.81 46.24 -12.60
C LEU A 1020 10.01 46.71 -13.45
N TYR A 1021 9.74 47.75 -14.25
CA TYR A 1021 10.61 48.54 -15.15
C TYR A 1021 10.41 48.29 -16.66
N GLU A 1022 10.43 49.41 -17.40
CA GLU A 1022 9.97 49.54 -18.78
C GLU A 1022 11.03 49.12 -19.82
N HIS A 1023 10.67 49.23 -21.10
CA HIS A 1023 11.46 48.76 -22.23
C HIS A 1023 12.81 49.48 -22.40
N ASP A 1024 13.83 48.72 -22.78
CA ASP A 1024 15.03 49.21 -23.44
C ASP A 1024 15.34 48.27 -24.61
N GLU A 1025 15.01 48.69 -25.85
CA GLU A 1025 14.90 47.80 -27.02
C GLU A 1025 16.27 47.46 -27.67
N ARG A 1026 17.24 47.03 -26.86
CA ARG A 1026 18.67 46.91 -27.26
C ARG A 1026 19.30 45.52 -27.12
N ASP A 1027 18.52 44.48 -26.81
CA ASP A 1027 19.01 43.09 -26.67
C ASP A 1027 19.09 42.29 -28.00
N ILE A 1028 18.69 42.86 -29.15
CA ILE A 1028 18.60 42.15 -30.45
C ILE A 1028 19.99 41.77 -31.02
N ASP A 1029 21.01 42.61 -30.83
CA ASP A 1029 22.37 42.40 -31.35
C ASP A 1029 23.36 41.80 -30.33
N ARG A 1030 22.86 41.15 -29.27
CA ARG A 1030 23.72 40.50 -28.28
C ARG A 1030 24.39 39.27 -28.89
N LYS A 1031 25.73 39.22 -28.87
CA LYS A 1031 26.51 38.03 -29.26
C LYS A 1031 26.11 36.84 -28.38
N PRO A 1032 25.90 35.63 -28.94
CA PRO A 1032 25.41 34.48 -28.17
C PRO A 1032 26.44 34.04 -27.11
N ASP A 1033 26.00 34.06 -25.85
CA ASP A 1033 26.78 33.63 -24.70
C ASP A 1033 26.98 32.10 -24.73
N ASP A 1034 27.82 31.58 -23.82
CA ASP A 1034 27.95 30.13 -23.64
C ASP A 1034 26.61 29.46 -23.29
N LEU A 1035 25.75 30.17 -22.54
CA LEU A 1035 24.40 29.71 -22.21
C LEU A 1035 23.52 29.55 -23.46
N ASP A 1036 23.57 30.52 -24.38
CA ASP A 1036 22.80 30.47 -25.63
C ASP A 1036 23.34 29.37 -26.55
N LYS A 1037 24.64 29.09 -26.54
CA LYS A 1037 25.24 27.95 -27.27
C LYS A 1037 24.75 26.61 -26.71
N LYS A 1038 24.74 26.44 -25.38
CA LYS A 1038 24.19 25.25 -24.70
C LYS A 1038 22.70 25.04 -25.02
N ILE A 1039 21.89 26.10 -24.94
CA ILE A 1039 20.46 26.09 -25.32
C ILE A 1039 20.28 25.68 -26.79
N ASN A 1040 21.05 26.29 -27.71
CA ASN A 1040 20.99 25.95 -29.13
C ASN A 1040 21.42 24.51 -29.43
N ALA A 1041 22.42 23.97 -28.72
CA ALA A 1041 22.82 22.56 -28.85
C ALA A 1041 21.68 21.60 -28.43
N CYS A 1042 20.98 21.88 -27.32
CA CYS A 1042 19.79 21.11 -26.92
C CYS A 1042 18.69 21.15 -28.00
N TYR A 1043 18.46 22.32 -28.62
CA TYR A 1043 17.50 22.45 -29.72
C TYR A 1043 17.90 21.69 -30.99
N GLN A 1044 19.19 21.69 -31.35
CA GLN A 1044 19.71 20.94 -32.50
C GLN A 1044 19.54 19.42 -32.31
N SER A 1045 19.96 18.88 -31.15
CA SER A 1045 19.80 17.46 -30.83
C SER A 1045 18.33 17.02 -30.88
N LYS A 1046 17.42 17.85 -30.34
CA LYS A 1046 15.98 17.60 -30.39
C LYS A 1046 15.41 17.64 -31.81
N LYS A 1047 15.89 18.55 -32.67
CA LYS A 1047 15.50 18.61 -34.09
C LYS A 1047 15.91 17.33 -34.84
N VAL A 1048 17.15 16.87 -34.65
CA VAL A 1048 17.65 15.62 -35.27
C VAL A 1048 16.80 14.41 -34.84
N PHE A 1049 16.43 14.32 -33.56
CA PHE A 1049 15.52 13.28 -33.07
C PHE A 1049 14.14 13.32 -33.77
N LEU A 1050 13.53 14.51 -33.85
CA LEU A 1050 12.22 14.69 -34.50
C LEU A 1050 12.24 14.35 -35.99
N ASP A 1051 13.28 14.76 -36.71
CA ASP A 1051 13.41 14.51 -38.15
C ASP A 1051 13.73 13.03 -38.46
N ASN A 1052 14.34 12.29 -37.53
CA ASN A 1052 14.45 10.83 -37.61
C ASN A 1052 13.11 10.13 -37.34
N LEU A 1053 12.36 10.56 -36.32
CA LEU A 1053 11.03 10.01 -35.99
C LEU A 1053 10.02 10.20 -37.14
N ARG A 1054 10.11 11.32 -37.87
CA ARG A 1054 9.34 11.58 -39.11
C ARG A 1054 9.67 10.54 -40.20
N LYS A 1055 10.94 10.38 -40.55
CA LYS A 1055 11.41 9.41 -41.55
C LYS A 1055 10.99 7.97 -41.21
N ASP A 1056 11.03 7.58 -39.94
CA ASP A 1056 10.57 6.25 -39.51
C ASP A 1056 9.04 6.10 -39.56
N THR A 1057 8.30 7.18 -39.38
CA THR A 1057 6.84 7.21 -39.60
C THR A 1057 6.50 7.00 -41.07
N GLU A 1058 7.19 7.70 -41.97
CA GLU A 1058 7.04 7.56 -43.43
C GLU A 1058 7.40 6.14 -43.92
N LYS A 1059 8.50 5.56 -43.43
CA LYS A 1059 8.81 4.13 -43.67
C LYS A 1059 7.67 3.22 -43.20
N SER A 1060 7.08 3.50 -42.04
CA SER A 1060 6.03 2.66 -41.44
C SER A 1060 4.71 2.70 -42.22
N SER A 1061 4.32 3.86 -42.77
CA SER A 1061 3.15 3.94 -43.67
C SER A 1061 3.41 3.15 -44.96
N ASN A 1062 4.55 3.37 -45.60
CA ASN A 1062 4.87 2.75 -46.89
C ASN A 1062 4.98 1.22 -46.78
N LEU A 1063 5.48 0.71 -45.64
CA LEU A 1063 5.50 -0.71 -45.31
C LEU A 1063 4.09 -1.29 -45.10
N LYS A 1064 3.17 -0.55 -44.47
CA LYS A 1064 1.77 -0.99 -44.29
C LYS A 1064 1.03 -1.05 -45.62
N GLU A 1065 1.13 -0.01 -46.45
CA GLU A 1065 0.56 0.01 -47.80
C GLU A 1065 1.10 -1.17 -48.64
N SER A 1066 2.40 -1.42 -48.59
CA SER A 1066 3.04 -2.57 -49.26
C SER A 1066 2.54 -3.94 -48.77
N GLN A 1067 2.17 -4.05 -47.49
CA GLN A 1067 1.60 -5.29 -46.93
C GLN A 1067 0.12 -5.47 -47.28
N ASP A 1068 -0.67 -4.39 -47.28
CA ASP A 1068 -2.09 -4.45 -47.61
C ASP A 1068 -2.33 -4.59 -49.13
N ILE A 1069 -1.44 -4.09 -49.98
CA ILE A 1069 -1.39 -4.45 -51.41
C ILE A 1069 -1.15 -5.96 -51.55
N LYS A 1070 -0.10 -6.51 -50.94
CA LYS A 1070 0.18 -7.96 -51.01
C LYS A 1070 -0.96 -8.83 -50.46
N LYS A 1071 -1.70 -8.37 -49.45
CA LYS A 1071 -2.92 -9.06 -48.96
C LYS A 1071 -4.08 -9.00 -49.97
N ARG A 1072 -4.24 -7.93 -50.73
CA ARG A 1072 -5.23 -7.85 -51.81
C ARG A 1072 -4.85 -8.77 -52.98
N ASP A 1073 -3.59 -8.77 -53.40
CA ASP A 1073 -3.09 -9.63 -54.48
C ASP A 1073 -3.27 -11.13 -54.13
N SER A 1074 -2.89 -11.52 -52.91
CA SER A 1074 -3.07 -12.89 -52.40
C SER A 1074 -4.51 -13.30 -52.09
N GLN A 1075 -5.46 -12.36 -52.04
CA GLN A 1075 -6.90 -12.67 -52.04
C GLN A 1075 -7.47 -12.75 -53.46
N GLY A 1076 -6.90 -12.03 -54.44
CA GLY A 1076 -7.33 -12.04 -55.83
C GLY A 1076 -7.12 -13.39 -56.54
N ASP A 1077 -6.03 -14.09 -56.23
CA ASP A 1077 -5.59 -15.29 -56.97
C ASP A 1077 -6.28 -16.59 -56.52
N SER A 1078 -7.26 -16.51 -55.61
CA SER A 1078 -8.00 -17.68 -55.07
C SER A 1078 -9.22 -18.11 -55.90
N SER A 1079 -9.27 -17.74 -57.19
CA SER A 1079 -10.45 -17.93 -58.07
C SER A 1079 -10.46 -19.23 -58.90
N VAL A 1080 -9.70 -20.25 -58.49
CA VAL A 1080 -9.69 -21.58 -59.13
C VAL A 1080 -11.06 -22.25 -59.03
N ARG A 1081 -11.80 -22.29 -60.14
CA ARG A 1081 -13.15 -22.87 -60.24
C ARG A 1081 -13.16 -24.39 -60.08
N ILE A 1082 -13.27 -24.88 -58.84
CA ILE A 1082 -13.54 -26.30 -58.56
C ILE A 1082 -15.00 -26.63 -58.92
N GLY A 1083 -15.19 -27.30 -60.06
CA GLY A 1083 -16.51 -27.67 -60.57
C GLY A 1083 -17.14 -28.86 -59.85
N PHE A 1084 -18.10 -28.60 -58.96
CA PHE A 1084 -18.86 -29.65 -58.26
C PHE A 1084 -19.81 -30.41 -59.21
N LYS A 1085 -19.44 -31.64 -59.61
CA LYS A 1085 -20.38 -32.59 -60.21
C LYS A 1085 -21.34 -33.13 -59.13
N LYS A 1086 -22.63 -32.79 -59.24
CA LYS A 1086 -23.69 -33.35 -58.38
C LYS A 1086 -23.74 -34.89 -58.52
N ARG A 1087 -23.73 -35.62 -57.40
CA ARG A 1087 -24.22 -37.00 -57.35
C ARG A 1087 -25.75 -37.00 -57.30
N LYS A 1088 -26.39 -38.00 -57.93
CA LYS A 1088 -27.82 -38.29 -57.71
C LYS A 1088 -28.00 -39.00 -56.35
N PRO A 1089 -29.17 -38.87 -55.71
CA PRO A 1089 -29.48 -39.61 -54.49
C PRO A 1089 -29.77 -41.09 -54.78
N LEU A 1090 -29.37 -41.93 -53.83
CA LEU A 1090 -29.93 -43.23 -53.44
C LEU A 1090 -29.87 -43.25 -51.90
#